data_AF-A0A2H5EW30-F1
#
_entry.id   AF-A0A2H5EW30-F1
#
_cell.length_a   1.000
_cell.length_b   1.000
_cell.length_c   1.000
_cell.angle_alpha   90.00
_cell.angle_beta   90.00
_cell.angle_gamma   90.00
#
_symmetry.space_group_name_H-M   'P 1'
#
loop_
_entity.id
_entity.type
_entity.pdbx_description
1 polymer ?
#
loop_
_entity_poly.entity_id
_entity_poly.type
_entity_poly.pdbx_seq_one_letter_code
_entity_poly.pdbx_strand_id
1 'polypeptide(L)'
;MPSTGQDAAGPIVRRLFVYNGGFWLRPRLKRIMALAGWQITAGLPGPGDPVGIWGASPTAWRGRAVSARRGAPIVTVEDAFLRSVLPGRSKTPLGRRGPVGLLIDPLGLHFDPSRPSLITSLVAQGAAHEDRAAEAIARLRAADLSKYNAHLQGAPLPRAGYVLVIDQTRGDASLLGAGRAEFLQMLAAARDENPGKPVLIRSHPETAAGLRPGHFTRDDLRPGDAFSDGPVSPWKLVENGDAVYAISSQLGYEALLAGHRPRIFGAPFYAGWGLTHDETAAPRGSASREALFAASHLLAPTWYDPCLDRLTDFNGALNQIEAEARAFRQDHAGHLAYGMRLWKRPFIARAFGDGQGVRFTKTPGPEVTLAWANRADEVPQAIRVEDGFLRSRGLGAELTPPLSLVADDLGIYYDPTRESRLEGLIAQGPPPDGEARAVALVAAIRAARLSKYNLAGASARLPDGPGRLILVPGQVEDDASIRLGAGTERTNLALLERTRAENPDARLIYKPHPDVEAGLRPGLIAEVDLARLADHVARKADPVALLDQVDEVWTITSTLGFEALLRGVPVTTLGAPFYAGWGLTRDLGNIPDRRQARPSLAALAHAVLIAYPRYLDPVSGLPCPPETALVRLADPDAPRGGPALRLLAKAQGALAGHAWLWRR
;
A
#
# COMPACT_ATOMS: atom_id res chain seq x y z
N MET A 1 28.93 -0.37 -4.48
CA MET A 1 29.77 0.70 -3.91
C MET A 1 30.78 1.15 -4.95
N PRO A 2 30.78 2.45 -5.29
CA PRO A 2 32.03 3.17 -5.38
C PRO A 2 32.01 4.41 -4.47
N SER A 3 33.02 4.46 -3.59
CA SER A 3 33.78 5.62 -3.11
C SER A 3 33.04 6.93 -2.80
N THR A 4 32.76 7.13 -1.52
CA THR A 4 32.36 8.39 -0.89
C THR A 4 33.53 9.39 -0.82
N GLY A 5 33.49 10.41 -1.68
CA GLY A 5 34.11 11.71 -1.41
C GLY A 5 33.15 12.54 -0.58
N GLN A 6 33.55 12.88 0.64
CA GLN A 6 32.82 13.78 1.54
C GLN A 6 32.88 15.21 0.99
N ASP A 7 31.73 15.78 0.64
CA ASP A 7 31.56 17.24 0.63
C ASP A 7 30.75 17.64 1.87
N ALA A 8 31.44 18.27 2.81
CA ALA A 8 30.90 18.91 4.01
C ALA A 8 30.27 20.28 3.67
N ALA A 9 29.37 20.31 2.69
CA ALA A 9 28.48 21.45 2.44
C ALA A 9 27.05 20.98 2.68
N GLY A 10 26.36 21.56 3.66
CA GLY A 10 24.91 21.34 3.81
C GLY A 10 24.20 21.61 2.47
N PRO A 11 23.04 20.98 2.21
CA PRO A 11 22.36 21.11 0.92
C PRO A 11 22.15 22.59 0.58
N ILE A 12 22.68 23.02 -0.57
CA ILE A 12 22.55 24.40 -1.04
C ILE A 12 21.06 24.71 -1.20
N VAL A 13 20.53 25.55 -0.31
CA VAL A 13 19.14 25.99 -0.34
C VAL A 13 18.97 26.97 -1.50
N ARG A 14 18.18 26.60 -2.50
CA ARG A 14 17.92 27.41 -3.70
C ARG A 14 16.66 28.24 -3.50
N ARG A 15 16.76 29.55 -3.59
CA ARG A 15 15.58 30.43 -3.55
C ARG A 15 14.75 30.23 -4.81
N LEU A 16 13.44 30.13 -4.65
CA LEU A 16 12.48 30.09 -5.76
C LEU A 16 11.46 31.21 -5.58
N PHE A 17 11.54 32.24 -6.42
CA PHE A 17 10.64 33.38 -6.35
C PHE A 17 9.30 33.03 -6.98
N VAL A 18 8.20 33.09 -6.22
CA VAL A 18 6.88 32.68 -6.70
C VAL A 18 5.84 33.80 -6.60
N TYR A 19 4.93 33.82 -7.56
CA TYR A 19 3.85 34.83 -7.67
C TYR A 19 2.44 34.19 -7.71
N ASN A 20 2.36 32.93 -7.27
CA ASN A 20 1.14 32.13 -7.18
C ASN A 20 0.94 31.67 -5.72
N GLY A 21 -0.21 32.01 -5.14
CA GLY A 21 -0.55 31.67 -3.74
C GLY A 21 -0.59 30.16 -3.45
N GLY A 22 -0.77 29.32 -4.47
CA GLY A 22 -0.77 27.86 -4.34
C GLY A 22 0.51 27.28 -3.75
N PHE A 23 1.67 27.90 -4.00
CA PHE A 23 2.95 27.49 -3.40
C PHE A 23 3.00 27.71 -1.88
N TRP A 24 2.22 28.67 -1.36
CA TRP A 24 2.16 29.00 0.06
C TRP A 24 1.04 28.26 0.79
N LEU A 25 -0.10 28.08 0.11
CA LEU A 25 -1.34 27.56 0.69
C LEU A 25 -1.47 26.03 0.63
N ARG A 26 -0.56 25.32 -0.05
CA ARG A 26 -0.57 23.86 -0.17
C ARG A 26 0.57 23.26 0.66
N PRO A 27 0.32 22.76 1.90
CA PRO A 27 1.37 22.30 2.79
C PRO A 27 2.25 21.19 2.20
N ARG A 28 1.63 20.20 1.55
CA ARG A 28 2.39 19.08 0.95
C ARG A 28 3.29 19.54 -0.20
N LEU A 29 2.81 20.41 -1.08
CA LEU A 29 3.63 21.01 -2.13
C LEU A 29 4.83 21.75 -1.53
N LYS A 30 4.58 22.66 -0.57
CA LYS A 30 5.63 23.44 0.09
C LYS A 30 6.66 22.52 0.76
N ARG A 31 6.22 21.41 1.36
CA ARG A 31 7.09 20.44 2.02
C ARG A 31 7.97 19.69 1.02
N ILE A 32 7.41 19.21 -0.09
CA ILE A 32 8.18 18.54 -1.15
C ILE A 32 9.25 19.48 -1.71
N MET A 33 8.88 20.73 -2.01
CA MET A 33 9.82 21.74 -2.51
C MET A 33 10.97 21.97 -1.51
N ALA A 34 10.67 22.11 -0.21
CA ALA A 34 11.68 22.29 0.82
C ALA A 34 12.63 21.09 0.91
N LEU A 35 12.10 19.86 0.88
CA LEU A 35 12.91 18.64 0.90
C LEU A 35 13.76 18.48 -0.38
N ALA A 36 13.30 18.99 -1.52
CA ALA A 36 14.05 19.08 -2.77
C ALA A 36 15.06 20.24 -2.82
N GLY A 37 15.32 20.91 -1.69
CA GLY A 37 16.29 22.00 -1.58
C GLY A 37 15.80 23.34 -2.13
N TRP A 38 14.49 23.55 -2.25
CA TRP A 38 13.89 24.82 -2.68
C TRP A 38 13.28 25.61 -1.52
N GLN A 39 13.68 26.87 -1.40
CA GLN A 39 13.06 27.82 -0.50
C GLN A 39 12.09 28.72 -1.27
N ILE A 40 10.80 28.51 -1.05
CA ILE A 40 9.74 29.37 -1.60
C ILE A 40 9.90 30.78 -1.05
N THR A 41 10.10 31.74 -1.95
CA THR A 41 10.52 33.11 -1.63
C THR A 41 9.60 34.13 -2.31
N ALA A 42 9.33 35.23 -1.60
CA ALA A 42 8.62 36.40 -2.13
C ALA A 42 9.61 37.54 -2.44
N GLY A 43 9.18 38.53 -3.21
CA GLY A 43 10.03 39.66 -3.61
C GLY A 43 10.43 39.58 -5.09
N LEU A 44 11.62 40.06 -5.42
CA LEU A 44 12.16 40.08 -6.79
C LEU A 44 13.43 39.21 -6.86
N PRO A 45 13.60 38.40 -7.92
CA PRO A 45 14.80 37.59 -8.10
C PRO A 45 16.03 38.47 -8.36
N GLY A 46 17.16 38.12 -7.74
CA GLY A 46 18.48 38.65 -8.08
C GLY A 46 19.15 37.87 -9.23
N PRO A 47 20.39 38.21 -9.60
CA PRO A 47 21.13 37.49 -10.63
C PRO A 47 21.24 35.99 -10.33
N GLY A 48 20.78 35.15 -11.25
CA GLY A 48 20.79 33.68 -11.10
C GLY A 48 19.65 33.07 -10.28
N ASP A 49 18.83 33.87 -9.59
CA ASP A 49 17.67 33.35 -8.86
C ASP A 49 16.54 32.94 -9.84
N PRO A 50 15.98 31.73 -9.73
CA PRO A 50 14.86 31.31 -10.56
C PRO A 50 13.50 31.84 -10.09
N VAL A 51 12.59 31.95 -11.05
CA VAL A 51 11.16 32.20 -10.84
C VAL A 51 10.37 30.91 -10.99
N GLY A 52 9.61 30.55 -9.96
CA GLY A 52 8.76 29.37 -9.95
C GLY A 52 7.35 29.66 -10.49
N ILE A 53 6.87 28.81 -11.39
CA ILE A 53 5.48 28.84 -11.88
C ILE A 53 4.81 27.47 -11.77
N TRP A 54 3.50 27.46 -11.48
CA TRP A 54 2.71 26.22 -11.53
C TRP A 54 2.23 26.00 -12.97
N GLY A 55 2.87 25.05 -13.65
CA GLY A 55 2.73 24.75 -15.08
C GLY A 55 2.41 25.97 -15.94
N ALA A 56 1.28 25.89 -16.64
CA ALA A 56 0.67 26.99 -17.39
C ALA A 56 -0.67 27.42 -16.79
N SER A 57 -0.74 27.50 -15.45
CA SER A 57 -1.93 28.00 -14.75
C SER A 57 -2.31 29.44 -15.16
N PRO A 58 -3.58 29.87 -14.97
CA PRO A 58 -4.02 31.24 -15.31
C PRO A 58 -3.27 32.37 -14.59
N THR A 59 -2.45 32.06 -13.57
CA THR A 59 -1.61 33.04 -12.86
C THR A 59 -0.13 32.95 -13.24
N ALA A 60 0.26 31.99 -14.07
CA ALA A 60 1.66 31.78 -14.49
C ALA A 60 2.23 33.00 -15.24
N TRP A 61 1.39 33.80 -15.91
CA TRP A 61 1.79 35.04 -16.57
C TRP A 61 2.50 36.02 -15.63
N ARG A 62 2.14 36.03 -14.33
CA ARG A 62 2.78 36.90 -13.33
C ARG A 62 4.26 36.56 -13.16
N GLY A 63 4.56 35.26 -13.02
CA GLY A 63 5.94 34.78 -12.95
C GLY A 63 6.70 34.99 -14.25
N ARG A 64 6.08 34.70 -15.40
CA ARG A 64 6.68 34.94 -16.72
C ARG A 64 7.04 36.42 -16.93
N ALA A 65 6.16 37.33 -16.54
CA ALA A 65 6.41 38.77 -16.64
C ALA A 65 7.60 39.22 -15.76
N VAL A 66 7.74 38.67 -14.56
CA VAL A 66 8.91 38.97 -13.70
C VAL A 66 10.19 38.37 -14.26
N SER A 67 10.15 37.10 -14.69
CA SER A 67 11.28 36.43 -15.34
C SER A 67 11.79 37.25 -16.54
N ALA A 68 10.90 37.68 -17.44
CA ALA A 68 11.25 38.50 -18.60
C ALA A 68 11.89 39.84 -18.20
N ARG A 69 11.37 40.51 -17.17
CA ARG A 69 11.91 41.81 -16.70
C ARG A 69 13.26 41.69 -15.99
N ARG A 70 13.57 40.53 -15.42
CA ARG A 70 14.75 40.32 -14.57
C ARG A 70 15.82 39.42 -15.22
N GLY A 71 15.54 38.83 -16.37
CA GLY A 71 16.40 37.81 -16.98
C GLY A 71 16.52 36.55 -16.12
N ALA A 72 15.52 36.27 -15.26
CA ALA A 72 15.57 35.16 -14.32
C ALA A 72 15.10 33.85 -14.98
N PRO A 73 15.78 32.71 -14.78
CA PRO A 73 15.35 31.42 -15.31
C PRO A 73 13.99 31.00 -14.73
N ILE A 74 13.21 30.24 -15.49
CA ILE A 74 11.91 29.72 -15.05
C ILE A 74 12.08 28.27 -14.61
N VAL A 75 11.50 27.95 -13.45
CA VAL A 75 11.26 26.57 -13.02
C VAL A 75 9.77 26.33 -13.02
N THR A 76 9.31 25.34 -13.79
CA THR A 76 7.91 24.93 -13.79
C THR A 76 7.69 23.82 -12.78
N VAL A 77 6.56 23.85 -12.09
CA VAL A 77 6.15 22.82 -11.13
C VAL A 77 4.78 22.29 -11.52
N GLU A 78 4.65 20.98 -11.60
CA GLU A 78 3.39 20.28 -11.86
C GLU A 78 3.24 19.04 -10.96
N ASP A 79 2.02 18.52 -10.89
CA ASP A 79 1.79 17.21 -10.28
C ASP A 79 2.46 16.12 -11.13
N ALA A 80 3.12 15.15 -10.47
CA ALA A 80 3.65 13.96 -11.16
C ALA A 80 2.52 13.05 -11.70
N PHE A 81 2.89 12.12 -12.59
CA PHE A 81 1.94 11.24 -13.27
C PHE A 81 1.26 10.21 -12.35
N LEU A 82 1.85 9.87 -11.20
CA LEU A 82 1.19 9.19 -10.09
C LEU A 82 0.95 10.22 -8.97
N ARG A 83 -0.30 10.49 -8.62
CA ARG A 83 -0.59 11.66 -7.78
C ARG A 83 -1.25 11.33 -6.45
N SER A 84 -2.45 10.77 -6.47
CA SER A 84 -3.30 10.62 -5.29
C SER A 84 -4.50 9.72 -5.57
N VAL A 85 -5.31 9.43 -4.55
CA VAL A 85 -6.60 8.72 -4.73
C VAL A 85 -7.60 9.61 -5.48
N LEU A 86 -7.89 10.80 -4.95
CA LEU A 86 -8.84 11.75 -5.57
C LEU A 86 -8.15 12.87 -6.34
N PRO A 87 -8.84 13.53 -7.30
CA PRO A 87 -8.33 14.71 -7.97
C PRO A 87 -7.92 15.85 -7.05
N GLY A 88 -6.93 16.65 -7.45
CA GLY A 88 -6.37 17.72 -6.64
C GLY A 88 -7.33 18.85 -6.27
N ARG A 89 -8.44 18.98 -7.00
CA ARG A 89 -9.51 19.93 -6.72
C ARG A 89 -10.58 19.38 -5.77
N SER A 90 -10.52 18.11 -5.41
CA SER A 90 -11.44 17.52 -4.43
C SER A 90 -11.26 18.20 -3.07
N LYS A 91 -12.38 18.66 -2.50
CA LYS A 91 -12.41 19.35 -1.20
C LYS A 91 -12.57 18.40 -0.02
N THR A 92 -12.71 17.09 -0.25
CA THR A 92 -12.85 16.08 0.81
C THR A 92 -11.55 15.97 1.62
N PRO A 93 -11.57 15.45 2.86
CA PRO A 93 -10.36 15.18 3.63
C PRO A 93 -9.34 14.33 2.85
N LEU A 94 -9.81 13.31 2.13
CA LEU A 94 -8.98 12.46 1.26
C LEU A 94 -8.36 13.26 0.10
N GLY A 95 -9.12 14.12 -0.58
CA GLY A 95 -8.60 14.98 -1.65
C GLY A 95 -7.55 15.99 -1.18
N ARG A 96 -7.66 16.46 0.06
CA ARG A 96 -6.72 17.40 0.68
C ARG A 96 -5.39 16.79 1.09
N ARG A 97 -5.23 15.45 1.04
CA ARG A 97 -3.92 14.80 1.29
C ARG A 97 -2.86 15.38 0.35
N GLY A 98 -3.18 15.57 -0.93
CA GLY A 98 -2.27 16.18 -1.90
C GLY A 98 -1.37 15.15 -2.62
N PRO A 99 -0.46 15.61 -3.49
CA PRO A 99 0.31 14.74 -4.38
C PRO A 99 1.42 13.97 -3.66
N VAL A 100 1.78 12.78 -4.13
CA VAL A 100 2.98 12.03 -3.70
C VAL A 100 4.22 12.29 -4.55
N GLY A 101 4.12 13.16 -5.55
CA GLY A 101 5.25 13.56 -6.37
C GLY A 101 5.00 14.84 -7.14
N LEU A 102 6.08 15.55 -7.45
CA LEU A 102 6.08 16.75 -8.27
C LEU A 102 7.05 16.62 -9.44
N LEU A 103 6.69 17.14 -10.60
CA LEU A 103 7.62 17.46 -11.67
C LEU A 103 8.15 18.86 -11.41
N ILE A 104 9.43 18.99 -11.04
CA ILE A 104 10.11 20.27 -10.84
C ILE A 104 11.08 20.45 -12.01
N ASP A 105 10.65 21.15 -13.05
CA ASP A 105 11.30 21.19 -14.34
C ASP A 105 12.00 22.55 -14.56
N PRO A 106 13.35 22.60 -14.54
CA PRO A 106 14.11 23.82 -14.78
C PRO A 106 14.32 24.13 -16.28
N LEU A 107 13.90 23.25 -17.20
CA LEU A 107 14.13 23.39 -18.64
C LEU A 107 12.88 23.93 -19.35
N GLY A 108 11.72 23.37 -19.03
CA GLY A 108 10.50 23.66 -19.75
C GLY A 108 9.26 23.14 -19.05
N LEU A 109 8.30 22.70 -19.85
CA LEU A 109 7.02 22.17 -19.40
C LEU A 109 6.68 20.98 -20.30
N HIS A 110 6.42 19.82 -19.72
CA HIS A 110 6.33 18.56 -20.47
C HIS A 110 5.30 18.56 -21.61
N PHE A 111 4.20 19.31 -21.49
CA PHE A 111 3.19 19.42 -22.54
C PHE A 111 3.37 20.64 -23.46
N ASP A 112 4.45 21.42 -23.32
CA ASP A 112 4.81 22.51 -24.23
C ASP A 112 5.88 22.04 -25.23
N PRO A 113 5.54 21.79 -26.50
CA PRO A 113 6.47 21.28 -27.48
C PRO A 113 7.43 22.35 -28.02
N SER A 114 7.24 23.64 -27.69
CA SER A 114 8.06 24.73 -28.23
C SER A 114 9.50 24.73 -27.74
N ARG A 115 9.80 23.98 -26.67
CA ARG A 115 11.13 23.84 -26.08
C ARG A 115 11.29 22.48 -25.42
N PRO A 116 12.53 21.99 -25.20
CA PRO A 116 12.75 20.81 -24.38
C PRO A 116 12.22 20.98 -22.94
N SER A 117 11.64 19.91 -22.43
CA SER A 117 11.31 19.71 -21.02
C SER A 117 12.30 18.74 -20.37
N LEU A 118 12.34 18.70 -19.03
CA LEU A 118 13.15 17.74 -18.28
C LEU A 118 12.89 16.30 -18.73
N ILE A 119 11.63 15.92 -18.93
CA ILE A 119 11.27 14.57 -19.38
C ILE A 119 11.87 14.29 -20.75
N THR A 120 11.63 15.17 -21.73
CA THR A 120 12.14 14.96 -23.11
C THR A 120 13.67 14.93 -23.16
N SER A 121 14.34 15.66 -22.28
CA SER A 121 15.81 15.64 -22.18
C SER A 121 16.36 14.38 -21.51
N LEU A 122 15.55 13.67 -20.71
CA LEU A 122 15.95 12.45 -20.00
C LEU A 122 15.65 11.16 -20.77
N VAL A 123 14.91 11.21 -21.89
CA VAL A 123 14.53 10.00 -22.66
C VAL A 123 15.74 9.17 -23.08
N ALA A 124 16.81 9.80 -23.57
CA ALA A 124 18.02 9.09 -23.96
C ALA A 124 18.71 8.41 -22.77
N GLN A 125 18.71 9.03 -21.58
CA GLN A 125 19.23 8.40 -20.35
C GLN A 125 18.30 7.29 -19.85
N GLY A 126 17.00 7.40 -20.11
CA GLY A 126 16.00 6.39 -19.78
C GLY A 126 16.27 5.03 -20.42
N ALA A 127 16.96 4.98 -21.56
CA ALA A 127 17.35 3.73 -22.23
C ALA A 127 18.25 2.82 -21.34
N ALA A 128 18.99 3.40 -20.38
CA ALA A 128 19.79 2.62 -19.43
C ALA A 128 18.96 1.99 -18.30
N HIS A 129 17.65 2.23 -18.26
CA HIS A 129 16.74 1.82 -17.18
C HIS A 129 15.53 1.04 -17.69
N GLU A 130 15.61 0.45 -18.89
CA GLU A 130 14.46 -0.21 -19.53
C GLU A 130 13.93 -1.40 -18.74
N ASP A 131 14.79 -2.26 -18.20
CA ASP A 131 14.38 -3.41 -17.38
C ASP A 131 13.59 -2.95 -16.14
N ARG A 132 14.14 -1.98 -15.40
CA ARG A 132 13.47 -1.39 -14.23
C ARG A 132 12.15 -0.71 -14.63
N ALA A 133 12.10 -0.07 -15.79
CA ALA A 133 10.88 0.55 -16.30
C ALA A 133 9.83 -0.49 -16.68
N ALA A 134 10.21 -1.60 -17.31
CA ALA A 134 9.30 -2.70 -17.65
C ALA A 134 8.67 -3.31 -16.39
N GLU A 135 9.47 -3.60 -15.37
CA GLU A 135 9.00 -4.08 -14.06
C GLU A 135 8.05 -3.06 -13.40
N ALA A 136 8.42 -1.78 -13.41
CA ALA A 136 7.60 -0.71 -12.84
C ALA A 136 6.26 -0.52 -13.57
N ILE A 137 6.23 -0.61 -14.91
CA ILE A 137 4.99 -0.58 -15.71
C ILE A 137 4.11 -1.78 -15.34
N ALA A 138 4.69 -2.98 -15.29
CA ALA A 138 3.96 -4.20 -14.93
C ALA A 138 3.37 -4.10 -13.51
N ARG A 139 4.15 -3.56 -12.57
CA ARG A 139 3.73 -3.32 -11.18
C ARG A 139 2.61 -2.29 -11.07
N LEU A 140 2.72 -1.18 -11.80
CA LEU A 140 1.71 -0.11 -11.83
C LEU A 140 0.37 -0.62 -12.37
N ARG A 141 0.40 -1.42 -13.44
CA ARG A 141 -0.78 -2.08 -14.02
C ARG A 141 -1.38 -3.12 -13.07
N ALA A 142 -0.55 -3.98 -12.46
CA ALA A 142 -1.01 -4.99 -11.51
C ALA A 142 -1.68 -4.38 -10.26
N ALA A 143 -1.19 -3.22 -9.80
CA ALA A 143 -1.78 -2.44 -8.71
C ALA A 143 -3.08 -1.71 -9.11
N ASP A 144 -3.39 -1.68 -10.41
CA ASP A 144 -4.44 -0.88 -11.01
C ASP A 144 -4.27 0.60 -10.64
N LEU A 145 -3.07 1.18 -10.84
CA LEU A 145 -2.78 2.56 -10.44
C LEU A 145 -2.56 3.49 -11.65
N SER A 146 -3.10 4.70 -11.56
CA SER A 146 -3.04 5.78 -12.57
C SER A 146 -2.80 7.12 -11.84
N LYS A 147 -2.96 8.27 -12.52
CA LYS A 147 -2.88 9.59 -11.88
C LYS A 147 -3.80 9.72 -10.67
N TYR A 148 -5.05 9.29 -10.84
CA TYR A 148 -6.09 9.31 -9.82
C TYR A 148 -6.65 7.90 -9.62
N ASN A 149 -6.78 7.48 -8.36
CA ASN A 149 -6.93 6.08 -7.99
C ASN A 149 -8.24 5.79 -7.25
N ALA A 150 -9.31 6.51 -7.61
CA ALA A 150 -10.65 6.38 -7.02
C ALA A 150 -11.58 5.42 -7.78
N HIS A 151 -11.03 4.60 -8.67
CA HIS A 151 -11.80 3.55 -9.35
C HIS A 151 -12.00 2.35 -8.41
N LEU A 152 -13.11 1.62 -8.60
CA LEU A 152 -13.58 0.58 -7.69
C LEU A 152 -13.42 -0.82 -8.31
N GLN A 153 -13.10 -1.79 -7.46
CA GLN A 153 -13.14 -3.21 -7.83
C GLN A 153 -14.59 -3.62 -8.06
N GLY A 154 -14.88 -4.25 -9.19
CA GLY A 154 -16.24 -4.67 -9.57
C GLY A 154 -17.11 -3.58 -10.21
N ALA A 155 -16.59 -2.37 -10.45
CA ALA A 155 -17.31 -1.38 -11.26
C ALA A 155 -17.65 -1.98 -12.65
N PRO A 156 -18.90 -1.83 -13.13
CA PRO A 156 -19.33 -2.46 -14.38
C PRO A 156 -18.48 -1.95 -15.55
N LEU A 157 -17.84 -2.88 -16.25
CA LEU A 157 -17.05 -2.59 -17.44
C LEU A 157 -17.95 -2.55 -18.66
N PRO A 158 -17.75 -1.58 -19.58
CA PRO A 158 -18.34 -1.65 -20.90
C PRO A 158 -17.90 -2.93 -21.62
N ARG A 159 -18.80 -3.50 -22.42
CA ARG A 159 -18.49 -4.68 -23.26
C ARG A 159 -17.33 -4.33 -24.19
N ALA A 160 -16.29 -5.18 -24.23
CA ALA A 160 -15.11 -4.97 -25.07
C ALA A 160 -15.46 -4.85 -26.57
N GLY A 161 -14.55 -4.24 -27.34
CA GLY A 161 -14.70 -4.02 -28.79
C GLY A 161 -15.20 -2.62 -29.18
N TYR A 162 -14.88 -1.60 -28.38
CA TYR A 162 -15.22 -0.19 -28.65
C TYR A 162 -14.00 0.63 -29.05
N VAL A 163 -14.24 1.81 -29.61
CA VAL A 163 -13.22 2.85 -29.78
C VAL A 163 -13.25 3.79 -28.58
N LEU A 164 -12.15 3.91 -27.86
CA LEU A 164 -12.03 4.77 -26.69
C LEU A 164 -11.65 6.19 -27.12
N VAL A 165 -12.53 7.16 -26.86
CA VAL A 165 -12.27 8.59 -27.08
C VAL A 165 -12.12 9.29 -25.73
N ILE A 166 -10.96 9.88 -25.47
CA ILE A 166 -10.62 10.44 -24.17
C ILE A 166 -10.98 11.93 -24.12
N ASP A 167 -11.89 12.30 -23.21
CA ASP A 167 -12.19 13.70 -22.90
C ASP A 167 -11.14 14.31 -21.95
N GLN A 168 -11.04 15.63 -21.93
CA GLN A 168 -10.26 16.39 -20.95
C GLN A 168 -11.09 17.54 -20.36
N THR A 169 -10.59 18.18 -19.31
CA THR A 169 -11.29 19.34 -18.74
C THR A 169 -11.11 20.57 -19.62
N ARG A 170 -12.16 21.39 -19.79
CA ARG A 170 -12.04 22.68 -20.49
C ARG A 170 -11.05 23.60 -19.80
N GLY A 171 -10.17 24.22 -20.59
CA GLY A 171 -9.07 25.05 -20.09
C GLY A 171 -7.96 24.24 -19.42
N ASP A 172 -7.85 22.95 -19.71
CA ASP A 172 -6.64 22.19 -19.41
C ASP A 172 -5.46 22.81 -20.15
N ALA A 173 -4.37 23.07 -19.43
CA ALA A 173 -3.22 23.77 -19.97
C ALA A 173 -2.46 22.92 -20.99
N SER A 174 -2.56 21.59 -20.91
CA SER A 174 -1.93 20.69 -21.88
C SER A 174 -2.58 20.73 -23.27
N LEU A 175 -3.77 21.33 -23.39
CA LEU A 175 -4.46 21.49 -24.66
C LEU A 175 -3.85 22.59 -25.54
N LEU A 176 -3.04 23.48 -24.97
CA LEU A 176 -2.39 24.58 -25.69
C LEU A 176 -3.35 25.42 -26.57
N GLY A 177 -4.60 25.56 -26.13
CA GLY A 177 -5.63 26.30 -26.86
C GLY A 177 -6.64 25.43 -27.62
N ALA A 178 -6.40 24.12 -27.76
CA ALA A 178 -7.38 23.21 -28.34
C ALA A 178 -8.70 23.25 -27.55
N GLY A 179 -9.79 23.46 -28.27
CA GLY A 179 -11.12 23.70 -27.78
C GLY A 179 -12.09 22.61 -28.22
N ARG A 180 -13.40 22.87 -28.08
CA ARG A 180 -14.44 21.89 -28.43
C ARG A 180 -14.38 21.45 -29.90
N ALA A 181 -13.96 22.32 -30.81
CA ALA A 181 -13.89 22.01 -32.24
C ALA A 181 -12.91 20.86 -32.51
N GLU A 182 -11.72 20.90 -31.93
CA GLU A 182 -10.68 19.87 -32.06
C GLU A 182 -11.12 18.54 -31.43
N PHE A 183 -11.83 18.58 -30.31
CA PHE A 183 -12.42 17.37 -29.72
C PHE A 183 -13.48 16.74 -30.62
N LEU A 184 -14.33 17.55 -31.28
CA LEU A 184 -15.31 17.06 -32.24
C LEU A 184 -14.65 16.50 -33.51
N GLN A 185 -13.55 17.10 -33.97
CA GLN A 185 -12.75 16.56 -35.07
C GLN A 185 -12.15 15.20 -34.70
N MET A 186 -11.57 15.06 -33.51
CA MET A 186 -11.07 13.78 -32.99
C MET A 186 -12.19 12.73 -32.92
N LEU A 187 -13.38 13.09 -32.44
CA LEU A 187 -14.53 12.19 -32.37
C LEU A 187 -15.03 11.77 -33.76
N ALA A 188 -15.01 12.68 -34.74
CA ALA A 188 -15.35 12.37 -36.13
C ALA A 188 -14.34 11.39 -36.73
N ALA A 189 -13.03 11.66 -36.61
CA ALA A 189 -11.97 10.78 -37.07
C ALA A 189 -12.06 9.39 -36.45
N ALA A 190 -12.32 9.30 -35.13
CA ALA A 190 -12.51 8.02 -34.44
C ALA A 190 -13.62 7.17 -35.07
N ARG A 191 -14.71 7.79 -35.53
CA ARG A 191 -15.83 7.10 -36.18
C ARG A 191 -15.51 6.71 -37.62
N ASP A 192 -14.89 7.62 -38.37
CA ASP A 192 -14.58 7.41 -39.78
C ASP A 192 -13.50 6.33 -39.98
N GLU A 193 -12.50 6.29 -39.09
CA GLU A 193 -11.41 5.31 -39.10
C GLU A 193 -11.84 3.93 -38.55
N ASN A 194 -12.98 3.84 -37.85
CA ASN A 194 -13.47 2.61 -37.22
C ASN A 194 -14.97 2.36 -37.50
N PRO A 195 -15.37 2.17 -38.77
CA PRO A 195 -16.77 2.02 -39.13
C PRO A 195 -17.41 0.81 -38.44
N GLY A 196 -18.62 1.01 -37.91
CA GLY A 196 -19.43 -0.04 -37.27
C GLY A 196 -19.06 -0.36 -35.82
N LYS A 197 -18.02 0.27 -35.25
CA LYS A 197 -17.67 0.10 -33.83
C LYS A 197 -18.35 1.16 -32.96
N PRO A 198 -18.84 0.80 -31.75
CA PRO A 198 -19.35 1.79 -30.81
C PRO A 198 -18.22 2.66 -30.26
N VAL A 199 -18.49 3.95 -30.05
CA VAL A 199 -17.56 4.86 -29.38
C VAL A 199 -17.86 4.90 -27.89
N LEU A 200 -16.83 4.73 -27.07
CA LEU A 200 -16.88 5.00 -25.64
C LEU A 200 -16.14 6.31 -25.33
N ILE A 201 -16.87 7.33 -24.91
CA ILE A 201 -16.29 8.60 -24.48
C ILE A 201 -15.93 8.51 -22.98
N ARG A 202 -14.64 8.54 -22.66
CA ARG A 202 -14.16 8.56 -21.26
C ARG A 202 -14.11 10.00 -20.75
N SER A 203 -15.03 10.32 -19.84
CA SER A 203 -15.01 11.60 -19.12
C SER A 203 -13.78 11.71 -18.20
N HIS A 204 -13.20 12.91 -18.12
CA HIS A 204 -12.12 13.17 -17.16
C HIS A 204 -12.65 13.03 -15.70
N PRO A 205 -11.87 12.47 -14.74
CA PRO A 205 -12.32 12.30 -13.36
C PRO A 205 -12.80 13.58 -12.67
N GLU A 206 -12.19 14.74 -12.95
CA GLU A 206 -12.71 16.03 -12.47
C GLU A 206 -14.06 16.41 -13.07
N THR A 207 -14.33 16.03 -14.32
CA THR A 207 -15.62 16.25 -14.98
C THR A 207 -16.69 15.35 -14.39
N ALA A 208 -16.41 14.06 -14.24
CA ALA A 208 -17.30 13.11 -13.59
C ALA A 208 -17.66 13.52 -12.15
N ALA A 209 -16.71 14.14 -11.43
CA ALA A 209 -16.93 14.66 -10.08
C ALA A 209 -17.56 16.07 -10.04
N GLY A 210 -17.94 16.66 -11.18
CA GLY A 210 -18.54 18.00 -11.24
C GLY A 210 -17.60 19.15 -10.86
N LEU A 211 -16.28 18.94 -10.87
CA LEU A 211 -15.28 19.93 -10.48
C LEU A 211 -14.92 20.89 -11.61
N ARG A 212 -14.97 20.41 -12.87
CA ARG A 212 -14.73 21.19 -14.09
C ARG A 212 -15.54 20.61 -15.27
N PRO A 213 -15.99 21.42 -16.22
CA PRO A 213 -16.67 20.89 -17.42
C PRO A 213 -15.68 20.19 -18.38
N GLY A 214 -16.16 19.15 -19.07
CA GLY A 214 -15.46 18.48 -20.19
C GLY A 214 -15.79 19.07 -21.56
N HIS A 215 -15.19 18.59 -22.63
CA HIS A 215 -15.46 19.07 -23.99
C HIS A 215 -16.65 18.37 -24.66
N PHE A 216 -16.93 17.12 -24.27
CA PHE A 216 -18.07 16.37 -24.77
C PHE A 216 -19.30 16.47 -23.86
N THR A 217 -20.45 16.22 -24.45
CA THR A 217 -21.77 16.20 -23.82
C THR A 217 -22.54 14.98 -24.31
N ARG A 218 -23.66 14.62 -23.63
CA ARG A 218 -24.50 13.48 -24.05
C ARG A 218 -25.07 13.64 -25.46
N ASP A 219 -25.21 14.87 -25.94
CA ASP A 219 -25.68 15.17 -27.30
C ASP A 219 -24.66 14.78 -28.40
N ASP A 220 -23.41 14.52 -28.02
CA ASP A 220 -22.37 14.07 -28.96
C ASP A 220 -22.45 12.56 -29.26
N LEU A 221 -23.27 11.79 -28.53
CA LEU A 221 -23.41 10.34 -28.70
C LEU A 221 -24.29 9.99 -29.90
N ARG A 222 -23.90 8.95 -30.66
CA ARG A 222 -24.77 8.27 -31.64
C ARG A 222 -25.38 7.00 -31.01
N PRO A 223 -26.43 6.41 -31.60
CA PRO A 223 -26.93 5.12 -31.16
C PRO A 223 -25.81 4.07 -31.10
N GLY A 224 -25.64 3.45 -29.93
CA GLY A 224 -24.56 2.48 -29.66
C GLY A 224 -23.33 3.07 -28.97
N ASP A 225 -23.13 4.40 -29.01
CA ASP A 225 -22.08 5.07 -28.24
C ASP A 225 -22.47 5.17 -26.75
N ALA A 226 -21.46 5.32 -25.89
CA ALA A 226 -21.67 5.48 -24.46
C ALA A 226 -20.68 6.45 -23.81
N PHE A 227 -21.09 7.02 -22.67
CA PHE A 227 -20.17 7.69 -21.75
C PHE A 227 -19.65 6.71 -20.71
N SER A 228 -18.36 6.83 -20.37
CA SER A 228 -17.76 6.25 -19.18
C SER A 228 -17.39 7.37 -18.21
N ASP A 229 -18.31 7.68 -17.30
CA ASP A 229 -18.15 8.65 -16.20
C ASP A 229 -18.05 7.97 -14.81
N GLY A 230 -18.23 6.65 -14.76
CA GLY A 230 -18.11 5.85 -13.54
C GLY A 230 -16.67 5.65 -13.02
N PRO A 231 -16.53 5.05 -11.83
CA PRO A 231 -15.24 4.77 -11.17
C PRO A 231 -14.58 3.51 -11.75
N VAL A 232 -14.41 3.48 -13.07
CA VAL A 232 -13.81 2.36 -13.80
C VAL A 232 -12.30 2.52 -13.90
N SER A 233 -11.57 1.41 -13.80
CA SER A 233 -10.13 1.32 -14.01
C SER A 233 -9.73 1.90 -15.38
N PRO A 234 -8.78 2.85 -15.43
CA PRO A 234 -8.23 3.35 -16.69
C PRO A 234 -7.56 2.24 -17.52
N TRP A 235 -6.84 1.32 -16.87
CA TRP A 235 -6.17 0.20 -17.54
C TRP A 235 -7.16 -0.74 -18.22
N LYS A 236 -8.23 -1.14 -17.52
CA LYS A 236 -9.26 -2.01 -18.08
C LYS A 236 -10.05 -1.35 -19.21
N LEU A 237 -10.24 -0.03 -19.15
CA LEU A 237 -10.88 0.72 -20.24
C LEU A 237 -10.02 0.73 -21.51
N VAL A 238 -8.71 0.90 -21.33
CA VAL A 238 -7.76 0.84 -22.44
C VAL A 238 -7.69 -0.57 -23.02
N GLU A 239 -7.48 -1.59 -22.17
CA GLU A 239 -7.32 -2.99 -22.58
C GLU A 239 -8.53 -3.56 -23.32
N ASN A 240 -9.75 -3.09 -23.00
CA ASN A 240 -10.98 -3.53 -23.65
C ASN A 240 -11.35 -2.71 -24.91
N GLY A 241 -10.61 -1.63 -25.19
CA GLY A 241 -10.80 -0.79 -26.37
C GLY A 241 -9.95 -1.26 -27.55
N ASP A 242 -10.49 -1.24 -28.76
CA ASP A 242 -9.77 -1.64 -29.97
C ASP A 242 -8.83 -0.54 -30.49
N ALA A 243 -9.18 0.72 -30.23
CA ALA A 243 -8.41 1.90 -30.59
C ALA A 243 -8.60 3.00 -29.56
N VAL A 244 -7.60 3.88 -29.40
CA VAL A 244 -7.60 4.95 -28.39
C VAL A 244 -7.26 6.29 -29.05
N TYR A 245 -8.12 7.29 -28.83
CA TYR A 245 -8.00 8.65 -29.35
C TYR A 245 -7.88 9.64 -28.20
N ALA A 246 -6.91 10.55 -28.30
CA ALA A 246 -6.72 11.61 -27.32
C ALA A 246 -6.17 12.89 -27.96
N ILE A 247 -6.46 14.05 -27.36
CA ILE A 247 -5.75 15.28 -27.69
C ILE A 247 -4.36 15.26 -27.04
N SER A 248 -4.31 15.33 -25.71
CA SER A 248 -3.04 15.39 -24.95
C SER A 248 -3.10 14.70 -23.58
N SER A 249 -4.18 13.97 -23.31
CA SER A 249 -4.47 13.38 -22.00
C SER A 249 -3.41 12.37 -21.56
N GLN A 250 -3.07 12.38 -20.28
CA GLN A 250 -2.25 11.31 -19.68
C GLN A 250 -2.84 9.91 -19.91
N LEU A 251 -4.16 9.76 -20.04
CA LEU A 251 -4.75 8.45 -20.34
C LEU A 251 -4.35 7.93 -21.74
N GLY A 252 -4.02 8.84 -22.68
CA GLY A 252 -3.41 8.45 -23.94
C GLY A 252 -1.99 7.91 -23.75
N TYR A 253 -1.22 8.46 -22.80
CA TYR A 253 0.07 7.90 -22.41
C TYR A 253 -0.08 6.53 -21.74
N GLU A 254 -1.04 6.37 -20.84
CA GLU A 254 -1.34 5.09 -20.20
C GLU A 254 -1.78 4.05 -21.24
N ALA A 255 -2.50 4.45 -22.30
CA ALA A 255 -2.80 3.58 -23.42
C ALA A 255 -1.54 3.08 -24.16
N LEU A 256 -0.58 3.97 -24.43
CA LEU A 256 0.73 3.60 -24.95
C LEU A 256 1.44 2.63 -23.99
N LEU A 257 1.40 2.90 -22.68
CA LEU A 257 2.01 2.02 -21.68
C LEU A 257 1.40 0.60 -21.69
N ALA A 258 0.09 0.50 -21.92
CA ALA A 258 -0.63 -0.76 -22.05
C ALA A 258 -0.38 -1.51 -23.37
N GLY A 259 0.35 -0.90 -24.31
CA GLY A 259 0.70 -1.51 -25.60
C GLY A 259 -0.13 -1.04 -26.79
N HIS A 260 -1.05 -0.08 -26.62
CA HIS A 260 -1.71 0.55 -27.75
C HIS A 260 -0.77 1.50 -28.49
N ARG A 261 -1.09 1.76 -29.76
CA ARG A 261 -0.54 2.89 -30.52
C ARG A 261 -1.63 3.94 -30.67
N PRO A 262 -1.83 4.84 -29.68
CA PRO A 262 -2.97 5.75 -29.67
C PRO A 262 -2.85 6.80 -30.79
N ARG A 263 -4.02 7.25 -31.29
CA ARG A 263 -4.16 8.37 -32.25
C ARG A 263 -4.20 9.70 -31.50
N ILE A 264 -3.21 10.54 -31.71
CA ILE A 264 -2.97 11.75 -30.91
C ILE A 264 -3.16 13.02 -31.74
N PHE A 265 -4.07 13.89 -31.31
CA PHE A 265 -4.43 15.12 -32.02
C PHE A 265 -3.68 16.37 -31.54
N GLY A 266 -3.07 16.31 -30.35
CA GLY A 266 -2.19 17.36 -29.82
C GLY A 266 -0.71 16.97 -29.89
N ALA A 267 0.12 17.66 -29.10
CA ALA A 267 1.56 17.42 -29.02
C ALA A 267 2.07 17.18 -27.57
N PRO A 268 1.50 16.20 -26.83
CA PRO A 268 1.97 15.86 -25.49
C PRO A 268 3.41 15.31 -25.49
N PHE A 269 4.04 15.22 -24.32
CA PHE A 269 5.45 14.78 -24.19
C PHE A 269 5.75 13.40 -24.80
N TYR A 270 4.74 12.54 -24.88
CA TYR A 270 4.83 11.16 -25.38
C TYR A 270 4.55 11.02 -26.88
N ALA A 271 4.18 12.10 -27.57
CA ALA A 271 4.03 12.15 -29.02
C ALA A 271 5.36 12.49 -29.73
N GLY A 272 5.51 12.11 -30.99
CA GLY A 272 6.67 12.39 -31.83
C GLY A 272 7.82 11.39 -31.71
N TRP A 273 7.68 10.33 -30.90
CA TRP A 273 8.73 9.31 -30.67
C TRP A 273 8.57 8.03 -31.51
N GLY A 274 7.60 8.00 -32.44
CA GLY A 274 7.25 6.80 -33.21
C GLY A 274 6.36 5.78 -32.46
N LEU A 275 5.95 6.09 -31.23
CA LEU A 275 5.12 5.22 -30.37
C LEU A 275 3.61 5.48 -30.49
N THR A 276 3.22 6.49 -31.26
CA THR A 276 1.84 6.96 -31.43
C THR A 276 1.52 7.19 -32.91
N HIS A 277 0.25 7.46 -33.24
CA HIS A 277 -0.17 7.99 -34.53
C HIS A 277 -0.49 9.48 -34.37
N ASP A 278 0.49 10.33 -34.65
CA ASP A 278 0.40 11.76 -34.38
C ASP A 278 -0.24 12.52 -35.55
N GLU A 279 -1.22 13.37 -35.26
CA GLU A 279 -1.84 14.28 -36.24
C GLU A 279 -1.02 15.55 -36.45
N THR A 280 -0.57 16.16 -35.36
CA THR A 280 0.05 17.50 -35.38
C THR A 280 1.44 17.55 -34.76
N ALA A 281 1.87 16.50 -34.04
CA ALA A 281 3.15 16.51 -33.32
C ALA A 281 4.33 16.34 -34.29
N ALA A 282 5.33 17.22 -34.18
CA ALA A 282 6.58 17.09 -34.92
C ALA A 282 7.41 15.89 -34.43
N PRO A 283 8.16 15.21 -35.31
CA PRO A 283 9.08 14.14 -34.90
C PRO A 283 10.13 14.64 -33.88
N ARG A 284 10.33 13.86 -32.81
CA ARG A 284 11.33 14.09 -31.75
C ARG A 284 12.49 13.09 -31.80
N GLY A 285 12.32 12.00 -32.55
CA GLY A 285 13.28 10.90 -32.65
C GLY A 285 12.59 9.55 -32.46
N SER A 286 13.36 8.54 -32.04
CA SER A 286 12.84 7.23 -31.67
C SER A 286 13.15 6.96 -30.21
N ALA A 287 12.20 6.36 -29.49
CA ALA A 287 12.37 5.89 -28.12
C ALA A 287 11.54 4.63 -27.89
N SER A 288 11.97 3.77 -26.98
CA SER A 288 11.13 2.71 -26.45
C SER A 288 10.09 3.28 -25.48
N ARG A 289 9.01 2.51 -25.25
CA ARG A 289 8.02 2.81 -24.21
C ARG A 289 8.70 2.89 -22.84
N GLU A 290 9.61 1.96 -22.57
CA GLU A 290 10.33 1.77 -21.32
C GLU A 290 11.28 2.95 -21.06
N ALA A 291 12.03 3.42 -22.06
CA ALA A 291 12.88 4.60 -21.92
C ALA A 291 12.07 5.88 -21.62
N LEU A 292 10.92 6.04 -22.27
CA LEU A 292 10.00 7.14 -22.02
C LEU A 292 9.37 7.06 -20.61
N PHE A 293 9.06 5.85 -20.14
CA PHE A 293 8.61 5.62 -18.76
C PHE A 293 9.71 5.91 -17.75
N ALA A 294 10.94 5.45 -17.98
CA ALA A 294 12.09 5.76 -17.13
C ALA A 294 12.27 7.27 -16.97
N ALA A 295 12.24 8.02 -18.06
CA ALA A 295 12.34 9.48 -18.02
C ALA A 295 11.18 10.12 -17.22
N SER A 296 9.94 9.71 -17.48
CA SER A 296 8.75 10.36 -16.92
C SER A 296 8.40 9.95 -15.49
N HIS A 297 8.78 8.75 -15.04
CA HIS A 297 8.40 8.18 -13.75
C HIS A 297 9.60 7.90 -12.82
N LEU A 298 10.74 7.46 -13.37
CA LEU A 298 11.90 7.07 -12.54
C LEU A 298 12.89 8.21 -12.33
N LEU A 299 13.10 9.06 -13.35
CA LEU A 299 14.18 10.06 -13.36
C LEU A 299 13.70 11.49 -13.11
N ALA A 300 12.67 11.97 -13.84
CA ALA A 300 12.25 13.38 -13.75
C ALA A 300 11.52 13.77 -12.45
N PRO A 301 10.60 12.95 -11.89
CA PRO A 301 9.82 13.38 -10.74
C PRO A 301 10.61 13.38 -9.42
N THR A 302 10.28 14.35 -8.57
CA THR A 302 10.60 14.32 -7.15
C THR A 302 9.47 13.61 -6.41
N TRP A 303 9.73 12.39 -5.92
CA TRP A 303 8.77 11.58 -5.17
C TRP A 303 8.86 11.83 -3.66
N TYR A 304 7.74 11.68 -2.96
CA TYR A 304 7.58 12.02 -1.56
C TYR A 304 6.81 10.95 -0.79
N ASP A 305 7.37 10.55 0.34
CA ASP A 305 6.74 9.69 1.32
C ASP A 305 6.00 10.56 2.35
N PRO A 306 4.65 10.61 2.33
CA PRO A 306 3.87 11.44 3.24
C PRO A 306 3.79 10.89 4.66
N CYS A 307 4.14 9.62 4.89
CA CYS A 307 4.15 9.03 6.22
C CYS A 307 5.48 9.34 6.92
N LEU A 308 6.60 9.09 6.24
CA LEU A 308 7.94 9.30 6.80
C LEU A 308 8.48 10.73 6.60
N ASP A 309 7.73 11.59 5.89
CA ASP A 309 8.06 13.00 5.63
C ASP A 309 9.47 13.19 5.04
N ARG A 310 9.76 12.44 3.97
CA ARG A 310 11.05 12.47 3.27
C ARG A 310 10.86 12.26 1.77
N LEU A 311 11.88 12.61 0.99
CA LEU A 311 11.92 12.21 -0.42
C LEU A 311 12.10 10.69 -0.51
N THR A 312 11.53 10.12 -1.57
CA THR A 312 11.63 8.69 -1.90
C THR A 312 11.85 8.54 -3.40
N ASP A 313 11.95 7.30 -3.88
CA ASP A 313 11.89 6.96 -5.29
C ASP A 313 10.46 6.59 -5.74
N PHE A 314 10.32 6.22 -7.02
CA PHE A 314 9.04 5.80 -7.60
C PHE A 314 8.39 4.63 -6.84
N ASN A 315 9.17 3.64 -6.43
CA ASN A 315 8.66 2.45 -5.74
C ASN A 315 8.06 2.81 -4.38
N GLY A 316 8.70 3.71 -3.61
CA GLY A 316 8.11 4.21 -2.37
C GLY A 316 6.79 4.97 -2.58
N ALA A 317 6.71 5.83 -3.60
CA ALA A 317 5.49 6.54 -3.93
C ALA A 317 4.37 5.59 -4.43
N LEU A 318 4.72 4.57 -5.24
CA LEU A 318 3.81 3.53 -5.70
C LEU A 318 3.24 2.74 -4.52
N ASN A 319 4.10 2.27 -3.61
CA ASN A 319 3.68 1.51 -2.43
C ASN A 319 2.76 2.34 -1.52
N GLN A 320 3.04 3.64 -1.37
CA GLN A 320 2.17 4.54 -0.62
C GLN A 320 0.79 4.69 -1.27
N ILE A 321 0.72 4.98 -2.57
CA ILE A 321 -0.56 5.17 -3.25
C ILE A 321 -1.35 3.87 -3.36
N GLU A 322 -0.68 2.73 -3.50
CA GLU A 322 -1.34 1.42 -3.44
C GLU A 322 -2.04 1.22 -2.09
N ALA A 323 -1.38 1.53 -0.97
CA ALA A 323 -1.97 1.43 0.35
C ALA A 323 -3.20 2.35 0.51
N GLU A 324 -3.10 3.60 0.06
CA GLU A 324 -4.23 4.54 0.11
C GLU A 324 -5.38 4.16 -0.84
N ALA A 325 -5.09 3.70 -2.05
CA ALA A 325 -6.10 3.28 -3.03
C ALA A 325 -6.82 2.02 -2.57
N ARG A 326 -6.10 1.04 -2.00
CA ARG A 326 -6.71 -0.18 -1.43
C ARG A 326 -7.63 0.15 -0.26
N ALA A 327 -7.19 1.02 0.65
CA ALA A 327 -8.02 1.51 1.75
C ALA A 327 -9.31 2.17 1.24
N PHE A 328 -9.18 3.12 0.31
CA PHE A 328 -10.34 3.78 -0.29
C PHE A 328 -11.29 2.80 -0.98
N ARG A 329 -10.79 1.86 -1.80
CA ARG A 329 -11.64 0.89 -2.50
C ARG A 329 -12.49 0.08 -1.54
N GLN A 330 -11.91 -0.35 -0.41
CA GLN A 330 -12.63 -1.09 0.63
C GLN A 330 -13.64 -0.22 1.40
N ASP A 331 -13.28 1.05 1.67
CA ASP A 331 -13.98 1.88 2.65
C ASP A 331 -14.90 2.96 2.03
N HIS A 332 -14.88 3.16 0.71
CA HIS A 332 -15.51 4.30 0.04
C HIS A 332 -17.00 4.47 0.38
N ALA A 333 -17.74 3.36 0.51
CA ALA A 333 -19.17 3.34 0.83
C ALA A 333 -19.47 3.61 2.32
N GLY A 334 -18.44 3.65 3.17
CA GLY A 334 -18.54 3.70 4.62
C GLY A 334 -18.96 2.37 5.23
N HIS A 335 -18.95 2.31 6.56
CA HIS A 335 -19.22 1.08 7.28
C HIS A 335 -20.13 1.27 8.49
N LEU A 336 -20.96 0.25 8.75
CA LEU A 336 -21.52 0.01 10.08
C LEU A 336 -20.77 -1.16 10.73
N ALA A 337 -20.10 -0.88 11.85
CA ALA A 337 -19.23 -1.82 12.54
C ALA A 337 -19.88 -2.42 13.81
N TYR A 338 -19.78 -3.73 13.95
CA TYR A 338 -20.31 -4.53 15.07
C TYR A 338 -19.20 -5.27 15.83
N GLY A 339 -19.44 -5.61 17.10
CA GLY A 339 -18.50 -6.41 17.91
C GLY A 339 -17.21 -5.71 18.34
N MET A 340 -17.08 -4.40 18.09
CA MET A 340 -15.86 -3.62 18.39
C MET A 340 -15.86 -3.09 19.83
N ARG A 341 -14.84 -3.47 20.62
CA ARG A 341 -14.61 -2.89 21.97
C ARG A 341 -14.50 -1.37 21.90
N LEU A 342 -15.07 -0.65 22.88
CA LEU A 342 -15.14 0.82 22.89
C LEU A 342 -13.78 1.49 22.67
N TRP A 343 -12.72 0.99 23.33
CA TRP A 343 -11.37 1.55 23.20
C TRP A 343 -10.75 1.35 21.80
N LYS A 344 -11.18 0.34 21.04
CA LYS A 344 -10.73 0.10 19.65
C LYS A 344 -11.42 1.02 18.65
N ARG A 345 -12.60 1.55 18.98
CA ARG A 345 -13.44 2.31 18.03
C ARG A 345 -12.74 3.52 17.40
N PRO A 346 -11.98 4.37 18.13
CA PRO A 346 -11.27 5.48 17.50
C PRO A 346 -10.25 5.02 16.46
N PHE A 347 -9.54 3.93 16.74
CA PHE A 347 -8.58 3.36 15.82
C PHE A 347 -9.26 2.74 14.60
N ILE A 348 -10.33 1.95 14.80
CA ILE A 348 -11.14 1.38 13.71
C ILE A 348 -11.71 2.49 12.82
N ALA A 349 -12.23 3.57 13.40
CA ALA A 349 -12.77 4.69 12.64
C ALA A 349 -11.72 5.40 11.78
N ARG A 350 -10.45 5.46 12.23
CA ARG A 350 -9.34 6.00 11.46
C ARG A 350 -8.85 5.00 10.40
N ALA A 351 -8.77 3.73 10.76
CA ALA A 351 -8.27 2.68 9.88
C ALA A 351 -9.21 2.38 8.71
N PHE A 352 -10.53 2.48 8.90
CA PHE A 352 -11.56 2.19 7.89
C PHE A 352 -12.37 3.44 7.49
N GLY A 353 -11.77 4.63 7.67
CA GLY A 353 -12.46 5.92 7.51
C GLY A 353 -12.37 6.54 6.12
N ASP A 354 -11.72 5.90 5.16
CA ASP A 354 -11.43 6.47 3.83
C ASP A 354 -12.68 6.41 2.92
N GLY A 355 -13.66 7.28 3.19
CA GLY A 355 -14.94 7.30 2.48
C GLY A 355 -16.03 8.03 3.25
N GLN A 356 -17.18 7.39 3.41
CA GLN A 356 -18.31 7.91 4.21
C GLN A 356 -18.14 7.69 5.73
N GLY A 357 -16.98 7.16 6.16
CA GLY A 357 -16.64 6.96 7.57
C GLY A 357 -17.22 5.70 8.21
N VAL A 358 -17.00 5.55 9.51
CA VAL A 358 -17.41 4.37 10.28
C VAL A 358 -18.41 4.75 11.37
N ARG A 359 -19.55 4.05 11.39
CA ARG A 359 -20.52 4.07 12.49
C ARG A 359 -20.43 2.76 13.27
N PHE A 360 -20.87 2.76 14.52
CA PHE A 360 -20.83 1.57 15.38
C PHE A 360 -22.22 1.21 15.89
N THR A 361 -22.55 -0.09 15.86
CA THR A 361 -23.80 -0.63 16.41
C THR A 361 -23.52 -1.64 17.53
N LYS A 362 -24.51 -1.83 18.42
CA LYS A 362 -24.54 -2.91 19.40
C LYS A 362 -25.43 -4.07 18.97
N THR A 363 -26.20 -3.89 17.91
CA THR A 363 -27.18 -4.87 17.42
C THR A 363 -26.68 -5.42 16.09
N PRO A 364 -26.65 -6.76 15.92
CA PRO A 364 -26.38 -7.35 14.61
C PRO A 364 -27.53 -7.07 13.64
N GLY A 365 -27.23 -6.96 12.35
CA GLY A 365 -28.23 -6.66 11.32
C GLY A 365 -27.65 -6.80 9.92
N PRO A 366 -28.50 -6.90 8.88
CA PRO A 366 -28.07 -7.05 7.49
C PRO A 366 -27.25 -5.86 6.97
N GLU A 367 -27.42 -4.68 7.58
CA GLU A 367 -26.73 -3.44 7.24
C GLU A 367 -25.32 -3.32 7.86
N VAL A 368 -24.93 -4.27 8.72
CA VAL A 368 -23.56 -4.37 9.24
C VAL A 368 -22.62 -4.83 8.13
N THR A 369 -21.55 -4.07 7.91
CA THR A 369 -20.55 -4.33 6.87
C THR A 369 -19.17 -4.68 7.43
N LEU A 370 -18.92 -4.37 8.71
CA LEU A 370 -17.69 -4.75 9.41
C LEU A 370 -18.03 -5.41 10.75
N ALA A 371 -17.33 -6.48 11.09
CA ALA A 371 -17.46 -7.12 12.39
C ALA A 371 -16.09 -7.53 12.93
N TRP A 372 -15.87 -7.42 14.24
CA TRP A 372 -14.72 -8.09 14.84
C TRP A 372 -14.87 -9.59 14.64
N ALA A 373 -13.82 -10.29 14.24
CA ALA A 373 -13.92 -11.65 13.71
C ALA A 373 -14.65 -12.63 14.64
N ASN A 374 -14.45 -12.52 15.96
CA ASN A 374 -15.12 -13.37 16.96
C ASN A 374 -16.63 -13.10 17.15
N ARG A 375 -17.20 -12.08 16.50
CA ARG A 375 -18.64 -11.75 16.49
C ARG A 375 -19.24 -11.81 15.09
N ALA A 376 -18.45 -12.21 14.09
CA ALA A 376 -18.86 -12.17 12.69
C ALA A 376 -19.89 -13.25 12.32
N ASP A 377 -20.03 -14.32 13.10
CA ASP A 377 -21.04 -15.36 12.85
C ASP A 377 -22.48 -14.83 13.02
N GLU A 378 -22.67 -13.74 13.77
CA GLU A 378 -23.98 -13.07 13.92
C GLU A 378 -24.32 -12.15 12.72
N VAL A 379 -23.34 -11.86 11.87
CA VAL A 379 -23.43 -10.96 10.71
C VAL A 379 -22.56 -11.51 9.57
N PRO A 380 -22.91 -12.69 9.02
CA PRO A 380 -22.02 -13.46 8.14
C PRO A 380 -21.66 -12.73 6.83
N GLN A 381 -22.44 -11.72 6.42
CA GLN A 381 -22.18 -10.85 5.28
C GLN A 381 -21.12 -9.76 5.54
N ALA A 382 -20.79 -9.50 6.81
CA ALA A 382 -19.85 -8.47 7.19
C ALA A 382 -18.40 -8.93 7.01
N ILE A 383 -17.53 -8.00 6.63
CA ILE A 383 -16.09 -8.21 6.55
C ILE A 383 -15.56 -8.46 7.97
N ARG A 384 -14.78 -9.53 8.14
CA ARG A 384 -14.19 -9.95 9.41
C ARG A 384 -12.89 -9.19 9.65
N VAL A 385 -12.85 -8.44 10.74
CA VAL A 385 -11.70 -7.63 11.15
C VAL A 385 -10.98 -8.30 12.32
N GLU A 386 -9.66 -8.38 12.22
CA GLU A 386 -8.80 -8.87 13.30
C GLU A 386 -7.47 -8.08 13.30
N ASP A 387 -6.68 -8.23 14.37
CA ASP A 387 -5.34 -7.65 14.43
C ASP A 387 -4.42 -8.27 13.34
N GLY A 388 -3.57 -7.46 12.71
CA GLY A 388 -2.59 -7.93 11.73
C GLY A 388 -1.33 -8.54 12.34
N PHE A 389 -0.38 -8.92 11.46
CA PHE A 389 0.80 -9.70 11.85
C PHE A 389 1.97 -8.86 12.40
N LEU A 390 2.22 -7.67 11.83
CA LEU A 390 3.14 -6.67 12.42
C LEU A 390 2.32 -5.69 13.25
N ARG A 391 2.03 -6.09 14.50
CA ARG A 391 0.96 -5.48 15.28
C ARG A 391 1.41 -4.26 16.09
N SER A 392 2.32 -4.42 17.04
CA SER A 392 2.63 -3.36 18.02
C SER A 392 3.95 -3.59 18.77
N ARG A 393 4.44 -2.55 19.46
CA ARG A 393 5.41 -2.67 20.56
C ARG A 393 4.67 -2.77 21.89
N GLY A 394 4.44 -3.98 22.37
CA GLY A 394 3.59 -4.26 23.53
C GLY A 394 2.39 -5.15 23.17
N LEU A 395 1.77 -5.73 24.20
CA LEU A 395 0.67 -6.67 24.07
C LEU A 395 -0.67 -5.96 23.82
N GLY A 396 -1.63 -6.67 23.22
CA GLY A 396 -3.01 -6.18 23.11
C GLY A 396 -3.68 -5.95 24.47
N ALA A 397 -3.24 -6.69 25.50
CA ALA A 397 -3.66 -6.52 26.89
C ALA A 397 -3.20 -5.17 27.49
N GLU A 398 -2.16 -4.53 26.93
CA GLU A 398 -1.67 -3.20 27.34
C GLU A 398 -2.37 -2.05 26.59
N LEU A 399 -3.41 -2.36 25.79
CA LEU A 399 -4.18 -1.40 24.98
C LEU A 399 -3.35 -0.58 23.99
N THR A 400 -2.20 -1.10 23.57
CA THR A 400 -1.41 -0.50 22.49
C THR A 400 -2.20 -0.62 21.19
N PRO A 401 -2.54 0.51 20.53
CA PRO A 401 -3.23 0.48 19.25
C PRO A 401 -2.41 -0.33 18.23
N PRO A 402 -3.04 -1.22 17.45
CA PRO A 402 -2.32 -1.97 16.45
C PRO A 402 -1.91 -1.04 15.30
N LEU A 403 -0.78 -1.30 14.65
CA LEU A 403 -0.38 -0.65 13.40
C LEU A 403 -1.00 -1.32 12.18
N SER A 404 -1.47 -2.56 12.37
CA SER A 404 -1.92 -3.45 11.32
C SER A 404 -3.24 -4.10 11.67
N LEU A 405 -4.15 -4.14 10.70
CA LEU A 405 -5.41 -4.87 10.78
C LEU A 405 -5.55 -5.75 9.54
N VAL A 406 -6.34 -6.81 9.65
CA VAL A 406 -6.83 -7.57 8.51
C VAL A 406 -8.31 -7.32 8.33
N ALA A 407 -8.80 -7.46 7.10
CA ALA A 407 -10.18 -7.27 6.73
C ALA A 407 -10.53 -8.32 5.67
N ASP A 408 -11.18 -9.39 6.11
CA ASP A 408 -11.41 -10.61 5.33
C ASP A 408 -12.90 -10.79 5.02
N ASP A 409 -13.22 -10.79 3.74
CA ASP A 409 -14.58 -10.88 3.21
C ASP A 409 -15.01 -12.32 2.89
N LEU A 410 -14.13 -13.31 3.05
CA LEU A 410 -14.43 -14.73 2.82
C LEU A 410 -14.50 -15.53 4.13
N GLY A 411 -13.50 -15.34 4.98
CA GLY A 411 -13.32 -16.08 6.23
C GLY A 411 -12.43 -15.31 7.19
N ILE A 412 -11.47 -15.97 7.83
CA ILE A 412 -10.42 -15.32 8.61
C ILE A 412 -9.20 -16.23 8.69
N TYR A 413 -7.98 -15.68 8.68
CA TYR A 413 -6.74 -16.44 8.51
C TYR A 413 -6.55 -17.62 9.49
N TYR A 414 -7.05 -17.51 10.72
CA TYR A 414 -6.86 -18.53 11.75
C TYR A 414 -7.91 -19.66 11.70
N ASP A 415 -8.94 -19.54 10.87
CA ASP A 415 -10.04 -20.51 10.77
C ASP A 415 -9.85 -21.39 9.52
N PRO A 416 -9.32 -22.62 9.65
CA PRO A 416 -9.15 -23.53 8.52
C PRO A 416 -10.45 -24.24 8.12
N THR A 417 -11.58 -24.04 8.83
CA THR A 417 -12.84 -24.73 8.52
C THR A 417 -13.51 -24.21 7.24
N ARG A 418 -13.13 -23.02 6.78
CA ARG A 418 -13.62 -22.38 5.55
C ARG A 418 -12.50 -21.63 4.85
N GLU A 419 -12.71 -21.31 3.57
CA GLU A 419 -11.76 -20.50 2.82
C GLU A 419 -11.61 -19.08 3.43
N SER A 420 -10.40 -18.55 3.41
CA SER A 420 -10.12 -17.16 3.80
C SER A 420 -9.51 -16.39 2.63
N ARG A 421 -9.65 -15.06 2.65
CA ARG A 421 -9.01 -14.20 1.64
C ARG A 421 -7.49 -14.38 1.62
N LEU A 422 -6.87 -14.70 2.76
CA LEU A 422 -5.44 -15.01 2.83
C LEU A 422 -5.09 -16.28 2.05
N GLU A 423 -5.89 -17.35 2.16
CA GLU A 423 -5.64 -18.60 1.41
C GLU A 423 -5.67 -18.34 -0.11
N GLY A 424 -6.65 -17.55 -0.57
CA GLY A 424 -6.72 -17.11 -1.97
C GLY A 424 -5.49 -16.30 -2.42
N LEU A 425 -5.01 -15.37 -1.58
CA LEU A 425 -3.81 -14.58 -1.88
C LEU A 425 -2.53 -15.45 -1.93
N ILE A 426 -2.42 -16.45 -1.05
CA ILE A 426 -1.30 -17.40 -1.05
C ILE A 426 -1.32 -18.23 -2.34
N ALA A 427 -2.49 -18.73 -2.73
CA ALA A 427 -2.66 -19.53 -3.95
C ALA A 427 -2.45 -18.72 -5.24
N GLN A 428 -2.86 -17.45 -5.25
CA GLN A 428 -2.69 -16.54 -6.39
C GLN A 428 -1.22 -16.19 -6.64
N GLY A 429 -0.44 -16.07 -5.57
CA GLY A 429 0.95 -15.61 -5.64
C GLY A 429 1.09 -14.09 -5.79
N PRO A 430 2.33 -13.58 -5.73
CA PRO A 430 2.62 -12.15 -5.75
C PRO A 430 2.49 -11.54 -7.16
N PRO A 431 2.21 -10.22 -7.27
CA PRO A 431 2.34 -9.49 -8.53
C PRO A 431 3.82 -9.36 -8.95
N PRO A 432 4.11 -8.84 -10.16
CA PRO A 432 5.47 -8.46 -10.56
C PRO A 432 6.18 -7.65 -9.46
N ASP A 433 7.47 -7.91 -9.21
CA ASP A 433 8.29 -7.36 -8.10
C ASP A 433 7.82 -7.77 -6.67
N GLY A 434 6.68 -8.45 -6.52
CA GLY A 434 6.11 -8.75 -5.21
C GLY A 434 6.94 -9.70 -4.35
N GLU A 435 7.65 -10.67 -4.95
CA GLU A 435 8.60 -11.52 -4.22
C GLU A 435 9.85 -10.74 -3.78
N ALA A 436 10.44 -9.94 -4.67
CA ALA A 436 11.62 -9.13 -4.36
C ALA A 436 11.34 -8.14 -3.22
N ARG A 437 10.17 -7.47 -3.27
CA ARG A 437 9.68 -6.63 -2.17
C ARG A 437 9.51 -7.41 -0.87
N ALA A 438 8.95 -8.62 -0.92
CA ALA A 438 8.78 -9.47 0.26
C ALA A 438 10.13 -9.92 0.86
N VAL A 439 11.09 -10.31 0.02
CA VAL A 439 12.46 -10.65 0.46
C VAL A 439 13.11 -9.46 1.17
N ALA A 440 13.03 -8.26 0.59
CA ALA A 440 13.58 -7.05 1.19
C ALA A 440 12.91 -6.72 2.54
N LEU A 441 11.57 -6.85 2.62
CA LEU A 441 10.82 -6.64 3.85
C LEU A 441 11.19 -7.66 4.93
N VAL A 442 11.30 -8.95 4.59
CA VAL A 442 11.69 -10.02 5.53
C VAL A 442 13.13 -9.79 6.03
N ALA A 443 14.05 -9.41 5.15
CA ALA A 443 15.41 -9.05 5.54
C ALA A 443 15.43 -7.87 6.54
N ALA A 444 14.63 -6.84 6.28
CA ALA A 444 14.50 -5.69 7.18
C ALA A 444 13.86 -6.07 8.53
N ILE A 445 12.86 -6.94 8.56
CA ILE A 445 12.23 -7.45 9.79
C ILE A 445 13.25 -8.19 10.64
N ARG A 446 14.07 -9.06 10.01
CA ARG A 446 15.14 -9.82 10.68
C ARG A 446 16.20 -8.88 11.24
N ALA A 447 16.67 -7.92 10.44
CA ALA A 447 17.68 -6.95 10.85
C ALA A 447 17.21 -6.10 12.05
N ALA A 448 15.93 -5.72 12.06
CA ALA A 448 15.32 -4.97 13.16
C ALA A 448 14.88 -5.86 14.35
N ARG A 449 15.11 -7.18 14.28
CA ARG A 449 14.68 -8.19 15.27
C ARG A 449 13.21 -8.08 15.66
N LEU A 450 12.34 -7.72 14.72
CA LEU A 450 10.92 -7.50 15.01
C LEU A 450 10.16 -8.84 15.12
N SER A 451 9.14 -8.84 15.98
CA SER A 451 8.14 -9.90 16.17
C SER A 451 6.73 -9.31 16.24
N LYS A 452 5.69 -10.14 16.37
CA LYS A 452 4.30 -9.65 16.47
C LYS A 452 4.09 -8.59 17.56
N TYR A 453 4.75 -8.75 18.71
CA TYR A 453 4.56 -7.88 19.89
C TYR A 453 5.80 -7.06 20.26
N ASN A 454 6.98 -7.31 19.66
CA ASN A 454 8.23 -6.58 19.90
C ASN A 454 8.53 -6.36 21.40
N LEU A 455 8.32 -7.40 22.21
CA LEU A 455 8.52 -7.36 23.66
C LEU A 455 10.01 -7.44 23.98
N ALA A 456 10.47 -6.60 24.90
CA ALA A 456 11.80 -6.75 25.46
C ALA A 456 11.82 -7.99 26.37
N GLY A 457 12.74 -8.92 26.10
CA GLY A 457 13.00 -10.09 26.93
C GLY A 457 14.49 -10.27 27.15
N ALA A 458 14.87 -10.96 28.22
CA ALA A 458 16.27 -11.33 28.42
C ALA A 458 16.69 -12.35 27.33
N SER A 459 17.93 -12.24 26.86
CA SER A 459 18.53 -13.33 26.08
C SER A 459 18.68 -14.53 26.99
N ALA A 460 17.80 -15.52 26.84
CA ALA A 460 17.92 -16.77 27.58
C ALA A 460 19.10 -17.55 26.99
N ARG A 461 20.10 -17.84 27.83
CA ARG A 461 21.12 -18.83 27.49
C ARG A 461 20.47 -20.20 27.57
N LEU A 462 20.36 -20.87 26.43
CA LEU A 462 19.83 -22.23 26.38
C LEU A 462 20.81 -23.23 26.99
N PRO A 463 20.34 -24.40 27.46
CA PRO A 463 21.22 -25.43 28.00
C PRO A 463 22.28 -25.84 26.96
N ASP A 464 23.52 -26.01 27.40
CA ASP A 464 24.59 -26.62 26.58
C ASP A 464 24.40 -28.15 26.56
N GLY A 465 24.83 -28.83 25.50
CA GLY A 465 24.73 -30.29 25.39
C GLY A 465 24.53 -30.83 23.96
N PRO A 466 24.60 -32.16 23.78
CA PRO A 466 24.33 -32.80 22.50
C PRO A 466 22.83 -32.82 22.19
N GLY A 467 22.49 -33.05 20.92
CA GLY A 467 21.10 -33.22 20.47
C GLY A 467 20.43 -31.93 20.01
N ARG A 468 19.41 -32.12 19.18
CA ARG A 468 18.65 -31.06 18.49
C ARG A 468 17.87 -30.20 19.51
N LEU A 469 17.93 -28.89 19.36
CA LEU A 469 17.16 -27.94 20.17
C LEU A 469 15.82 -27.64 19.51
N ILE A 470 14.72 -27.97 20.19
CA ILE A 470 13.37 -27.76 19.70
C ILE A 470 12.65 -26.76 20.59
N LEU A 471 12.18 -25.66 20.00
CA LEU A 471 11.34 -24.68 20.69
C LEU A 471 9.87 -25.07 20.60
N VAL A 472 9.21 -25.10 21.75
CA VAL A 472 7.77 -25.37 21.89
C VAL A 472 7.09 -24.14 22.49
N PRO A 473 6.48 -23.25 21.66
CA PRO A 473 5.79 -22.08 22.16
C PRO A 473 4.40 -22.46 22.70
N GLY A 474 4.19 -22.18 23.98
CA GLY A 474 2.88 -22.21 24.61
C GLY A 474 1.94 -21.18 23.99
N GLN A 475 0.65 -21.51 23.99
CA GLN A 475 -0.43 -20.71 23.44
C GLN A 475 -1.50 -20.48 24.51
N VAL A 476 -2.40 -19.54 24.25
CA VAL A 476 -3.62 -19.38 25.03
C VAL A 476 -4.63 -20.43 24.56
N GLU A 477 -5.02 -21.35 25.44
CA GLU A 477 -5.78 -22.55 25.03
C GLU A 477 -7.23 -22.24 24.57
N ASP A 478 -7.80 -21.12 25.02
CA ASP A 478 -9.12 -20.65 24.58
C ASP A 478 -9.06 -19.66 23.39
N ASP A 479 -7.89 -19.49 22.76
CA ASP A 479 -7.75 -18.66 21.57
C ASP A 479 -8.59 -19.20 20.40
N ALA A 480 -9.09 -18.31 19.54
CA ALA A 480 -9.85 -18.72 18.36
C ALA A 480 -9.02 -19.60 17.41
N SER A 481 -7.71 -19.36 17.29
CA SER A 481 -6.82 -20.17 16.46
C SER A 481 -6.63 -21.58 17.00
N ILE A 482 -6.73 -21.81 18.32
CA ILE A 482 -6.73 -23.15 18.91
C ILE A 482 -8.10 -23.80 18.72
N ARG A 483 -9.17 -23.10 19.07
CA ARG A 483 -10.53 -23.66 18.99
C ARG A 483 -10.89 -24.16 17.59
N LEU A 484 -10.50 -23.41 16.56
CA LEU A 484 -10.83 -23.72 15.16
C LEU A 484 -9.70 -24.43 14.42
N GLY A 485 -8.44 -24.12 14.75
CA GLY A 485 -7.28 -24.59 14.00
C GLY A 485 -6.51 -25.76 14.61
N ALA A 486 -6.79 -26.14 15.86
CA ALA A 486 -6.18 -27.31 16.47
C ALA A 486 -6.94 -28.60 16.15
N GLY A 487 -6.21 -29.70 15.97
CA GLY A 487 -6.73 -31.04 15.79
C GLY A 487 -6.90 -31.78 17.12
N THR A 488 -6.20 -32.90 17.25
CA THR A 488 -6.18 -33.73 18.46
C THR A 488 -5.54 -32.99 19.63
N GLU A 489 -4.38 -32.37 19.42
CA GLU A 489 -3.64 -31.63 20.43
C GLU A 489 -4.18 -30.20 20.56
N ARG A 490 -4.96 -29.95 21.61
CA ARG A 490 -5.60 -28.65 21.88
C ARG A 490 -5.09 -27.93 23.13
N THR A 491 -4.14 -28.53 23.86
CA THR A 491 -3.57 -27.97 25.09
C THR A 491 -2.06 -27.85 24.98
N ASN A 492 -1.47 -26.97 25.79
CA ASN A 492 -0.02 -26.80 25.82
C ASN A 492 0.68 -28.08 26.33
N LEU A 493 0.05 -28.78 27.28
CA LEU A 493 0.54 -30.07 27.77
C LEU A 493 0.56 -31.11 26.64
N ALA A 494 -0.54 -31.26 25.89
CA ALA A 494 -0.62 -32.21 24.78
C ALA A 494 0.41 -31.90 23.68
N LEU A 495 0.63 -30.62 23.36
CA LEU A 495 1.71 -30.20 22.45
C LEU A 495 3.08 -30.66 22.95
N LEU A 496 3.39 -30.43 24.23
CA LEU A 496 4.69 -30.76 24.80
C LEU A 496 4.89 -32.29 24.92
N GLU A 497 3.86 -33.03 25.29
CA GLU A 497 3.85 -34.49 25.33
C GLU A 497 4.07 -35.10 23.95
N ARG A 498 3.31 -34.63 22.94
CA ARG A 498 3.46 -35.08 21.55
C ARG A 498 4.86 -34.78 21.02
N THR A 499 5.39 -33.59 21.32
CA THR A 499 6.74 -33.20 20.92
C THR A 499 7.79 -34.11 21.56
N ARG A 500 7.68 -34.40 22.86
CA ARG A 500 8.61 -35.31 23.56
C ARG A 500 8.53 -36.73 23.03
N ALA A 501 7.33 -37.24 22.75
CA ALA A 501 7.13 -38.59 22.25
C ALA A 501 7.77 -38.81 20.86
N GLU A 502 7.68 -37.82 19.97
CA GLU A 502 8.28 -37.88 18.62
C GLU A 502 9.78 -37.54 18.60
N ASN A 503 10.29 -36.90 19.67
CA ASN A 503 11.68 -36.44 19.75
C ASN A 503 12.30 -36.81 21.12
N PRO A 504 12.48 -38.10 21.42
CA PRO A 504 12.94 -38.56 22.74
C PRO A 504 14.32 -38.00 23.11
N ASP A 505 15.23 -37.92 22.13
CA ASP A 505 16.63 -37.50 22.32
C ASP A 505 16.85 -35.99 22.11
N ALA A 506 15.81 -35.24 21.74
CA ALA A 506 15.92 -33.80 21.54
C ALA A 506 15.84 -33.05 22.87
N ARG A 507 16.42 -31.84 22.88
CA ARG A 507 16.30 -30.91 24.00
C ARG A 507 15.14 -29.97 23.75
N LEU A 508 14.09 -30.09 24.57
CA LEU A 508 12.86 -29.33 24.44
C LEU A 508 12.89 -28.07 25.29
N ILE A 509 12.74 -26.93 24.62
CA ILE A 509 12.65 -25.61 25.22
C ILE A 509 11.19 -25.17 25.20
N TYR A 510 10.50 -25.23 26.33
CA TYR A 510 9.14 -24.73 26.43
C TYR A 510 9.14 -23.22 26.70
N LYS A 511 8.51 -22.44 25.82
CA LYS A 511 8.30 -21.00 26.03
C LYS A 511 6.83 -20.74 26.33
N PRO A 512 6.43 -20.48 27.58
CA PRO A 512 5.03 -20.20 27.88
C PRO A 512 4.55 -18.89 27.23
N HIS A 513 3.27 -18.79 26.91
CA HIS A 513 2.69 -17.57 26.34
C HIS A 513 2.72 -16.42 27.38
N PRO A 514 3.06 -15.17 27.01
CA PRO A 514 3.16 -14.08 27.98
C PRO A 514 1.87 -13.82 28.77
N ASP A 515 0.69 -13.87 28.14
CA ASP A 515 -0.59 -13.72 28.86
C ASP A 515 -0.88 -14.87 29.84
N VAL A 516 -0.32 -16.06 29.59
CA VAL A 516 -0.44 -17.22 30.48
C VAL A 516 0.56 -17.09 31.64
N GLU A 517 1.80 -16.66 31.36
CA GLU A 517 2.80 -16.33 32.40
C GLU A 517 2.30 -15.23 33.35
N ALA A 518 1.53 -14.27 32.82
CA ALA A 518 0.93 -13.19 33.59
C ALA A 518 -0.36 -13.59 34.35
N GLY A 519 -0.83 -14.84 34.21
CA GLY A 519 -2.05 -15.33 34.85
C GLY A 519 -3.36 -14.73 34.29
N LEU A 520 -3.32 -14.14 33.10
CA LEU A 520 -4.48 -13.47 32.49
C LEU A 520 -5.36 -14.44 31.70
N ARG A 521 -4.80 -15.56 31.24
CA ARG A 521 -5.43 -16.52 30.32
C ARG A 521 -5.06 -17.97 30.66
N PRO A 522 -5.91 -18.96 30.28
CA PRO A 522 -5.65 -20.37 30.52
C PRO A 522 -4.49 -20.91 29.65
N GLY A 523 -3.85 -21.98 30.13
CA GLY A 523 -2.75 -22.66 29.43
C GLY A 523 -1.52 -22.98 30.30
N LEU A 524 -1.61 -22.85 31.62
CA LEU A 524 -0.53 -23.23 32.53
C LEU A 524 -0.35 -24.76 32.53
N ILE A 525 0.90 -25.21 32.39
CA ILE A 525 1.28 -26.61 32.59
C ILE A 525 1.78 -26.76 34.02
N ALA A 526 1.42 -27.85 34.71
CA ALA A 526 1.91 -28.13 36.05
C ALA A 526 3.44 -28.29 36.06
N GLU A 527 4.11 -27.79 37.10
CA GLU A 527 5.58 -27.83 37.19
C GLU A 527 6.14 -29.26 37.15
N VAL A 528 5.40 -30.24 37.68
CA VAL A 528 5.78 -31.66 37.61
C VAL A 528 5.83 -32.19 36.17
N ASP A 529 4.89 -31.79 35.33
CA ASP A 529 4.88 -32.16 33.92
C ASP A 529 5.93 -31.40 33.12
N LEU A 530 6.15 -30.12 33.44
CA LEU A 530 7.23 -29.34 32.84
C LEU A 530 8.60 -29.95 33.12
N ALA A 531 8.89 -30.31 34.36
CA ALA A 531 10.14 -30.93 34.76
C ALA A 531 10.34 -32.32 34.11
N ARG A 532 9.26 -33.02 33.81
CA ARG A 532 9.28 -34.32 33.13
C ARG A 532 9.48 -34.21 31.61
N LEU A 533 8.91 -33.18 30.99
CA LEU A 533 8.78 -33.11 29.54
C LEU A 533 9.76 -32.12 28.87
N ALA A 534 10.08 -31.00 29.53
CA ALA A 534 10.92 -29.94 28.98
C ALA A 534 12.30 -29.92 29.67
N ASP A 535 13.36 -29.76 28.87
CA ASP A 535 14.72 -29.59 29.38
C ASP A 535 14.97 -28.16 29.86
N HIS A 536 14.21 -27.20 29.33
CA HIS A 536 14.26 -25.80 29.77
C HIS A 536 12.90 -25.12 29.62
N VAL A 537 12.55 -24.27 30.59
CA VAL A 537 11.36 -23.40 30.53
C VAL A 537 11.80 -21.94 30.43
N ALA A 538 11.69 -21.38 29.22
CA ALA A 538 12.21 -20.06 28.88
C ALA A 538 11.28 -18.91 29.32
N ARG A 539 11.02 -18.77 30.63
CA ARG A 539 10.11 -17.74 31.16
C ARG A 539 10.62 -16.33 30.86
N LYS A 540 9.75 -15.41 30.42
CA LYS A 540 10.11 -14.00 30.09
C LYS A 540 11.27 -13.84 29.07
N ALA A 541 11.58 -14.88 28.31
CA ALA A 541 12.61 -14.84 27.27
C ALA A 541 12.10 -14.14 26.00
N ASP A 542 13.01 -13.48 25.27
CA ASP A 542 12.72 -12.94 23.94
C ASP A 542 12.54 -14.10 22.94
N PRO A 543 11.34 -14.28 22.34
CA PRO A 543 11.10 -15.33 21.37
C PRO A 543 12.00 -15.22 20.13
N VAL A 544 12.40 -14.01 19.72
CA VAL A 544 13.29 -13.83 18.56
C VAL A 544 14.70 -14.33 18.89
N ALA A 545 15.21 -14.01 20.07
CA ALA A 545 16.51 -14.54 20.53
C ALA A 545 16.51 -16.06 20.70
N LEU A 546 15.37 -16.67 21.03
CA LEU A 546 15.23 -18.13 21.05
C LEU A 546 15.31 -18.72 19.64
N LEU A 547 14.61 -18.12 18.66
CA LEU A 547 14.62 -18.60 17.27
C LEU A 547 16.02 -18.60 16.65
N ASP A 548 16.90 -17.70 17.07
CA ASP A 548 18.30 -17.65 16.59
C ASP A 548 19.17 -18.82 17.12
N GLN A 549 18.69 -19.56 18.13
CA GLN A 549 19.47 -20.59 18.84
C GLN A 549 18.91 -22.01 18.68
N VAL A 550 17.75 -22.20 18.06
CA VAL A 550 17.07 -23.50 17.97
C VAL A 550 17.08 -24.07 16.55
N ASP A 551 17.01 -25.39 16.45
CA ASP A 551 17.06 -26.14 15.19
C ASP A 551 15.67 -26.44 14.60
N GLU A 552 14.61 -26.30 15.42
CA GLU A 552 13.23 -26.52 15.01
C GLU A 552 12.24 -25.81 15.94
N VAL A 553 11.06 -25.50 15.40
CA VAL A 553 9.88 -25.10 16.19
C VAL A 553 8.77 -26.13 16.02
N TRP A 554 8.19 -26.59 17.13
CA TRP A 554 6.98 -27.42 17.15
C TRP A 554 5.82 -26.63 17.74
N THR A 555 4.72 -26.48 17.01
CA THR A 555 3.58 -25.66 17.47
C THR A 555 2.23 -26.23 17.04
N ILE A 556 1.15 -25.80 17.69
CA ILE A 556 -0.21 -26.10 17.21
C ILE A 556 -0.58 -25.08 16.13
N THR A 557 -0.81 -23.82 16.52
CA THR A 557 -1.24 -22.73 15.60
C THR A 557 -0.59 -21.38 15.90
N SER A 558 0.53 -21.36 16.63
CA SER A 558 1.16 -20.12 17.07
C SER A 558 1.69 -19.31 15.89
N THR A 559 1.49 -17.99 15.89
CA THR A 559 2.14 -17.11 14.91
C THR A 559 3.67 -17.19 14.96
N LEU A 560 4.24 -17.69 16.07
CA LEU A 560 5.69 -17.91 16.19
C LEU A 560 6.20 -18.93 15.15
N GLY A 561 5.38 -19.90 14.72
CA GLY A 561 5.77 -20.81 13.64
C GLY A 561 6.00 -20.07 12.32
N PHE A 562 5.17 -19.09 11.98
CA PHE A 562 5.42 -18.24 10.81
C PHE A 562 6.69 -17.39 10.99
N GLU A 563 6.93 -16.83 12.18
CA GLU A 563 8.14 -16.05 12.47
C GLU A 563 9.43 -16.90 12.38
N ALA A 564 9.33 -18.19 12.69
CA ALA A 564 10.40 -19.18 12.53
C ALA A 564 10.68 -19.46 11.05
N LEU A 565 9.64 -19.65 10.22
CA LEU A 565 9.77 -19.78 8.77
C LEU A 565 10.50 -18.58 8.16
N LEU A 566 10.13 -17.36 8.53
CA LEU A 566 10.80 -16.13 8.04
C LEU A 566 12.29 -16.07 8.38
N ARG A 567 12.73 -16.82 9.39
CA ARG A 567 14.13 -16.90 9.84
C ARG A 567 14.86 -18.15 9.31
N GLY A 568 14.19 -18.98 8.53
CA GLY A 568 14.75 -20.22 8.00
C GLY A 568 14.82 -21.36 9.02
N VAL A 569 14.09 -21.26 10.13
CA VAL A 569 14.00 -22.33 11.13
C VAL A 569 12.91 -23.31 10.70
N PRO A 570 13.20 -24.63 10.58
CA PRO A 570 12.19 -25.65 10.26
C PRO A 570 11.04 -25.65 11.27
N VAL A 571 9.82 -25.92 10.79
CA VAL A 571 8.61 -25.88 11.62
C VAL A 571 7.77 -27.14 11.42
N THR A 572 7.42 -27.79 12.53
CA THR A 572 6.41 -28.85 12.59
C THR A 572 5.12 -28.30 13.21
N THR A 573 3.98 -28.56 12.57
CA THR A 573 2.65 -28.12 13.08
C THR A 573 1.72 -29.28 13.41
N LEU A 574 1.14 -29.26 14.61
CA LEU A 574 0.12 -30.21 15.06
C LEU A 574 -1.33 -29.73 14.76
N GLY A 575 -1.49 -28.45 14.43
CA GLY A 575 -2.74 -27.87 13.92
C GLY A 575 -2.64 -27.47 12.46
N ALA A 576 -3.62 -26.69 12.00
CA ALA A 576 -3.68 -26.12 10.65
C ALA A 576 -3.64 -24.58 10.67
N PRO A 577 -2.58 -23.94 11.18
CA PRO A 577 -2.43 -22.49 11.12
C PRO A 577 -2.37 -22.00 9.67
N PHE A 578 -2.55 -20.70 9.45
CA PHE A 578 -2.58 -20.10 8.10
C PHE A 578 -1.38 -20.42 7.20
N TYR A 579 -0.22 -20.72 7.80
CA TYR A 579 1.04 -21.01 7.10
C TYR A 579 1.31 -22.52 6.90
N ALA A 580 0.44 -23.41 7.41
CA ALA A 580 0.55 -24.85 7.22
C ALA A 580 -0.21 -25.34 5.98
N GLY A 581 0.22 -26.46 5.38
CA GLY A 581 -0.40 -27.05 4.19
C GLY A 581 0.18 -26.59 2.85
N TRP A 582 1.14 -25.66 2.88
CA TRP A 582 1.70 -25.04 1.68
C TRP A 582 3.05 -25.64 1.25
N GLY A 583 3.52 -26.70 1.93
CA GLY A 583 4.81 -27.35 1.66
C GLY A 583 6.02 -26.66 2.29
N LEU A 584 5.79 -25.68 3.18
CA LEU A 584 6.85 -24.97 3.92
C LEU A 584 7.04 -25.47 5.36
N THR A 585 6.16 -26.35 5.82
CA THR A 585 6.12 -26.92 7.17
C THR A 585 6.00 -28.44 7.10
N ARG A 586 6.42 -29.13 8.16
CA ARG A 586 6.04 -30.53 8.39
C ARG A 586 4.68 -30.54 9.10
N ASP A 587 3.64 -30.84 8.33
CA ASP A 587 2.27 -30.84 8.84
C ASP A 587 1.89 -32.21 9.41
N LEU A 588 1.69 -32.29 10.73
CA LEU A 588 1.14 -33.48 11.39
C LEU A 588 -0.35 -33.33 11.75
N GLY A 589 -0.85 -32.10 11.78
CA GLY A 589 -2.26 -31.80 11.93
C GLY A 589 -3.07 -32.08 10.65
N ASN A 590 -4.39 -32.09 10.77
CA ASN A 590 -5.27 -32.22 9.60
C ASN A 590 -5.31 -30.92 8.80
N ILE A 591 -4.72 -30.93 7.60
CA ILE A 591 -4.67 -29.77 6.71
C ILE A 591 -5.87 -29.77 5.75
N PRO A 592 -6.50 -28.61 5.50
CA PRO A 592 -7.57 -28.53 4.50
C PRO A 592 -7.11 -28.92 3.09
N ASP A 593 -7.84 -29.83 2.43
CA ASP A 593 -7.54 -30.33 1.08
C ASP A 593 -7.39 -29.25 0.01
N ARG A 594 -7.97 -28.06 0.23
CA ARG A 594 -7.89 -26.91 -0.67
C ARG A 594 -6.52 -26.22 -0.67
N ARG A 595 -5.65 -26.46 0.31
CA ARG A 595 -4.29 -25.87 0.37
C ARG A 595 -3.31 -26.66 -0.52
N GLN A 596 -3.52 -26.57 -1.83
CA GLN A 596 -2.76 -27.35 -2.82
C GLN A 596 -1.58 -26.59 -3.43
N ALA A 597 -1.60 -25.25 -3.39
CA ALA A 597 -0.50 -24.45 -3.90
C ALA A 597 0.81 -24.72 -3.12
N ARG A 598 1.95 -24.46 -3.76
CA ARG A 598 3.29 -24.62 -3.18
C ARG A 598 4.08 -23.30 -3.32
N PRO A 599 3.67 -22.24 -2.60
CA PRO A 599 4.35 -20.96 -2.65
C PRO A 599 5.79 -21.04 -2.15
N SER A 600 6.66 -20.18 -2.69
CA SER A 600 7.94 -19.88 -2.06
C SER A 600 7.70 -19.20 -0.69
N LEU A 601 8.71 -19.19 0.18
CA LEU A 601 8.63 -18.43 1.43
C LEU A 601 8.39 -16.92 1.16
N ALA A 602 8.97 -16.38 0.08
CA ALA A 602 8.77 -15.00 -0.33
C ALA A 602 7.31 -14.73 -0.76
N ALA A 603 6.70 -15.65 -1.52
CA ALA A 603 5.29 -15.57 -1.89
C ALA A 603 4.36 -15.67 -0.68
N LEU A 604 4.63 -16.57 0.26
CA LEU A 604 3.87 -16.64 1.53
C LEU A 604 4.02 -15.33 2.32
N ALA A 605 5.25 -14.82 2.45
CA ALA A 605 5.51 -13.55 3.14
C ALA A 605 4.82 -12.37 2.47
N HIS A 606 4.77 -12.33 1.12
CA HIS A 606 4.02 -11.33 0.37
C HIS A 606 2.54 -11.35 0.75
N ALA A 607 1.90 -12.52 0.67
CA ALA A 607 0.49 -12.66 1.00
C ALA A 607 0.20 -12.22 2.45
N VAL A 608 1.01 -12.72 3.40
CA VAL A 608 0.79 -12.52 4.84
C VAL A 608 1.15 -11.11 5.31
N LEU A 609 2.21 -10.48 4.80
CA LEU A 609 2.71 -9.21 5.32
C LEU A 609 2.39 -8.00 4.44
N ILE A 610 2.09 -8.19 3.15
CA ILE A 610 1.89 -7.09 2.20
C ILE A 610 0.45 -7.06 1.69
N ALA A 611 -0.03 -8.17 1.12
CA ALA A 611 -1.29 -8.18 0.38
C ALA A 611 -2.53 -8.34 1.28
N TYR A 612 -2.43 -9.11 2.36
CA TYR A 612 -3.57 -9.38 3.24
C TYR A 612 -3.82 -8.29 4.29
N PRO A 613 -2.84 -7.89 5.12
CA PRO A 613 -3.04 -6.83 6.11
C PRO A 613 -3.10 -5.45 5.45
N ARG A 614 -3.74 -4.52 6.15
CA ARG A 614 -3.63 -3.07 5.91
C ARG A 614 -2.91 -2.42 7.08
N TYR A 615 -2.14 -1.37 6.81
CA TYR A 615 -1.38 -0.64 7.82
C TYR A 615 -1.83 0.81 7.91
N LEU A 616 -1.76 1.35 9.12
CA LEU A 616 -2.07 2.75 9.40
C LEU A 616 -0.89 3.38 10.14
N ASP A 617 -0.29 4.41 9.56
CA ASP A 617 0.78 5.14 10.23
C ASP A 617 0.20 5.98 11.38
N PRO A 618 0.62 5.74 12.65
CA PRO A 618 0.05 6.45 13.80
C PRO A 618 0.37 7.94 13.78
N VAL A 619 1.50 8.32 13.16
CA VAL A 619 2.01 9.70 13.10
C VAL A 619 1.22 10.50 12.06
N SER A 620 1.28 10.12 10.77
CA SER A 620 0.55 10.84 9.72
C SER A 620 -0.95 10.56 9.71
N GLY A 621 -1.37 9.38 10.17
CA GLY A 621 -2.75 8.91 10.08
C GLY A 621 -3.20 8.44 8.73
N LEU A 622 -2.26 8.20 7.83
CA LEU A 622 -2.54 7.73 6.49
C LEU A 622 -2.45 6.20 6.47
N PRO A 623 -3.25 5.54 5.61
CA PRO A 623 -2.91 4.21 5.16
C PRO A 623 -1.48 4.21 4.64
N CYS A 624 -0.70 3.21 5.01
CA CYS A 624 0.73 3.15 4.69
C CYS A 624 1.14 1.75 4.26
N PRO A 625 2.30 1.62 3.60
CA PRO A 625 2.85 0.31 3.25
C PRO A 625 3.57 -0.33 4.47
N PRO A 626 3.74 -1.66 4.52
CA PRO A 626 4.37 -2.37 5.66
C PRO A 626 5.77 -1.85 6.01
N GLU A 627 6.52 -1.33 5.04
CA GLU A 627 7.84 -0.75 5.23
C GLU A 627 7.78 0.48 6.16
N THR A 628 6.71 1.28 6.08
CA THR A 628 6.48 2.38 7.02
C THR A 628 6.20 1.83 8.42
N ALA A 629 5.35 0.81 8.53
CA ALA A 629 5.04 0.19 9.82
C ALA A 629 6.29 -0.39 10.48
N LEU A 630 7.17 -1.02 9.69
CA LEU A 630 8.48 -1.51 10.14
C LEU A 630 9.33 -0.38 10.73
N VAL A 631 9.48 0.74 10.02
CA VAL A 631 10.23 1.90 10.51
C VAL A 631 9.66 2.40 11.84
N ARG A 632 8.32 2.47 11.97
CA ARG A 632 7.66 2.88 13.23
C ARG A 632 7.84 1.88 14.36
N LEU A 633 7.87 0.58 14.08
CA LEU A 633 8.08 -0.45 15.10
C LEU A 633 9.54 -0.49 15.56
N ALA A 634 10.49 -0.25 14.65
CA ALA A 634 11.91 -0.20 14.96
C ALA A 634 12.26 1.03 15.82
N ASP A 635 11.60 2.18 15.58
CA ASP A 635 11.84 3.43 16.29
C ASP A 635 11.40 3.37 17.78
N PRO A 636 12.35 3.44 18.75
CA PRO A 636 12.07 3.44 20.19
C PRO A 636 11.17 4.58 20.67
N ASP A 637 11.24 5.71 19.97
CA ASP A 637 10.58 6.97 20.31
C ASP A 637 9.20 7.09 19.64
N ALA A 638 8.82 6.11 18.80
CA ALA A 638 7.52 6.08 18.17
C ALA A 638 6.38 6.07 19.21
N PRO A 639 5.26 6.78 18.94
CA PRO A 639 4.18 6.91 19.92
C PRO A 639 3.52 5.57 20.29
N ARG A 640 3.60 5.16 21.56
CA ARG A 640 2.97 3.92 22.10
C ARG A 640 1.48 4.07 22.45
N GLY A 641 0.81 5.09 21.90
CA GLY A 641 -0.59 5.44 22.20
C GLY A 641 -0.76 6.62 23.16
N GLY A 642 -1.98 7.17 23.16
CA GLY A 642 -2.34 8.36 23.94
C GLY A 642 -2.29 8.14 25.47
N PRO A 643 -2.10 9.20 26.27
CA PRO A 643 -1.99 9.11 27.73
C PRO A 643 -3.22 8.46 28.39
N ALA A 644 -4.42 8.68 27.84
CA ALA A 644 -5.67 8.08 28.33
C ALA A 644 -5.70 6.55 28.19
N LEU A 645 -5.22 5.99 27.06
CA LEU A 645 -5.15 4.54 26.84
C LEU A 645 -4.15 3.88 27.79
N ARG A 646 -3.00 4.56 28.05
CA ARG A 646 -2.00 4.08 29.01
C ARG A 646 -2.55 4.05 30.44
N LEU A 647 -3.35 5.05 30.83
CA LEU A 647 -4.02 5.05 32.14
C LEU A 647 -5.04 3.91 32.24
N LEU A 648 -5.82 3.69 31.19
CA LEU A 648 -6.83 2.61 31.14
C LEU A 648 -6.18 1.22 31.16
N ALA A 649 -5.04 1.04 30.48
CA ALA A 649 -4.26 -0.19 30.48
C ALA A 649 -3.72 -0.49 31.88
N LYS A 650 -3.18 0.52 32.57
CA LYS A 650 -2.73 0.40 33.97
C LYS A 650 -3.88 0.03 34.90
N ALA A 651 -5.04 0.66 34.73
CA ALA A 651 -6.25 0.33 35.50
C ALA A 651 -6.73 -1.10 35.24
N GLN A 652 -6.74 -1.55 33.98
CA GLN A 652 -7.07 -2.94 33.63
C GLN A 652 -6.07 -3.94 34.23
N GLY A 653 -4.77 -3.66 34.17
CA GLY A 653 -3.74 -4.49 34.80
C GLY A 653 -3.89 -4.57 36.32
N ALA A 654 -4.15 -3.44 36.99
CA ALA A 654 -4.37 -3.40 38.44
C ALA A 654 -5.65 -4.16 38.86
N LEU A 655 -6.69 -4.11 38.04
CA LEU A 655 -7.96 -4.80 38.28
C LEU A 655 -7.95 -6.26 37.79
N ALA A 656 -6.98 -6.68 36.97
CA ALA A 656 -6.88 -8.05 36.47
C ALA A 656 -6.66 -9.07 37.61
N GLY A 657 -5.89 -8.70 38.64
CA GLY A 657 -5.75 -9.48 39.88
C GLY A 657 -7.04 -9.58 40.72
N HIS A 658 -8.05 -8.77 40.39
CA HIS A 658 -9.37 -8.73 41.04
C HIS A 658 -10.47 -9.31 40.14
N ALA A 659 -10.12 -9.96 39.02
CA ALA A 659 -11.08 -10.50 38.05
C ALA A 659 -12.04 -11.54 38.67
N TRP A 660 -11.67 -12.17 39.79
CA TRP A 660 -12.52 -13.08 40.57
C TRP A 660 -13.78 -12.42 41.15
N LEU A 661 -13.81 -11.09 41.30
CA LEU A 661 -14.99 -10.35 41.76
C LEU A 661 -16.06 -10.17 40.67
N TRP A 662 -15.71 -10.37 39.39
CA TRP A 662 -16.55 -10.02 38.24
C TRP A 662 -16.78 -11.20 37.26
N ARG A 663 -16.08 -12.32 37.48
CA ARG A 663 -16.33 -13.61 36.80
C ARG A 663 -17.15 -14.49 37.74
N ARG A 664 -18.48 -14.38 37.67
CA ARG A 664 -19.41 -15.44 38.08
C ARG A 664 -20.00 -16.06 36.83
#